data_AF-A0A523J0W1-F1
#
_entry.id   AF-A0A523J0W1-F1
#
_cell.length_a   1.000
_cell.length_b   1.000
_cell.length_c   1.000
_cell.angle_alpha   90.00
_cell.angle_beta   90.00
_cell.angle_gamma   90.00
#
_symmetry.space_group_name_H-M   'P 1'
#
loop_
_entity.id
_entity.type
_entity.pdbx_description
1 polymer ?
#
loop_
_entity_poly.entity_id
_entity_poly.type
_entity_poly.pdbx_seq_one_letter_code
_entity_poly.pdbx_strand_id
1 'polypeptide(L)'
;MEHNARGGGETITFHVGYSVRLVIVLAALLWPQAAAATTFIVMETSDLTRAADTIVVGRVEALQSVITARGRIFTQVSVLPEELLKGGPAAGTISVRVPGGEVGGQRRVIHGAPSFHIGEEVLLFLSRGADGHLHTRYLAMGKFSVVTDPSTGGKWAVRDFGRALVLTPKGRRLPARDERPLHELLEGIRGTVEQQGKAASASPAASVRDADPAILAQEVSEFTLRIPASRWFEPDANTPVGLDLDPGGDVHLGPVASTAAVEDGMAAWSNVVSAGIVIEVAGSLTTPAPIFGCDGQSQINFNDPYNEIGAPSGCSGILALGAVCTTPAQTVVVNGTLFHRITEGDVTFADGFPPSCDFKLPCNFAEVATHEVGHAIGLLHSSNDPSESDPALAEATMYFRASFDGRCAGLKLDDIAGISFMYPGGPCGNGALDANEACDDGNRESCDGCSLFCQTEPGFACGDGVFNPACEPDCDDGNLIDDDGCDSNCAFSGCGNGVQTAGEECDDGNSADEDGCSSVCVLEFCGDDVLQPGLGEKCEDGNAVDGDSCSGDCQIERVQSKEQQKCIVDLNKSFAKVAKAQGREIYGCIKEGARGKLEGQSIEECSTADAGGKVARAQLKTVIKENLRCRFFVTPPDFGYTSSGNLNQVAVEMELSLIHALLGPDLDLAILAAADDRAASDCQLAVVEATKKCQQVKLKVFNKCKKDGLKGRSAPADADLPFDDRLDLGRCVGADPRGQIAKVCGAKLAEKISDHCSGVDTSLAIPGCGSADLAQLATCVNRRVGCELCLSLNAVDNLVRDCDDFDDGLSNGSCL
;
A
#
# COMPACT_ATOMS: atom_id res chain seq x y z
N MET A 1 32.39 27.28 -52.94
CA MET A 1 33.56 27.79 -53.68
C MET A 1 34.53 28.26 -52.61
N GLU A 2 35.71 27.69 -52.35
CA GLU A 2 36.69 26.90 -53.13
C GLU A 2 37.12 25.65 -52.30
N HIS A 3 36.98 24.42 -52.81
CA HIS A 3 38.02 23.50 -53.37
C HIS A 3 38.99 22.87 -52.34
N ASN A 4 39.37 21.58 -52.30
CA ASN A 4 39.11 20.32 -53.04
C ASN A 4 39.84 19.21 -52.21
N ALA A 5 39.20 18.11 -51.79
CA ALA A 5 39.23 16.75 -52.39
C ALA A 5 40.30 15.73 -51.89
N ARG A 6 39.79 14.49 -51.69
CA ARG A 6 40.42 13.13 -51.64
C ARG A 6 41.24 12.78 -50.37
N GLY A 7 41.10 11.62 -49.72
CA GLY A 7 40.57 10.30 -50.10
C GLY A 7 41.70 9.26 -50.12
N GLY A 8 41.59 8.18 -49.32
CA GLY A 8 42.46 6.99 -49.42
C GLY A 8 42.98 6.48 -48.08
N GLY A 9 42.53 5.29 -47.67
CA GLY A 9 43.07 4.55 -46.53
C GLY A 9 44.28 3.70 -46.88
N GLU A 10 44.98 3.23 -45.86
CA GLU A 10 45.89 2.08 -45.95
C GLU A 10 46.07 1.43 -44.56
N THR A 11 46.29 0.12 -44.63
CA THR A 11 46.27 -0.91 -43.59
C THR A 11 47.67 -1.08 -42.96
N ILE A 12 47.84 -2.14 -42.13
CA ILE A 12 49.08 -2.90 -41.81
C ILE A 12 49.59 -2.63 -40.36
N THR A 13 49.82 -3.57 -39.43
CA THR A 13 50.71 -4.77 -39.40
C THR A 13 50.49 -5.51 -38.03
N PHE A 14 50.32 -6.85 -37.93
CA PHE A 14 51.27 -7.93 -37.49
C PHE A 14 51.84 -7.80 -36.04
N HIS A 15 52.12 -8.82 -35.18
CA HIS A 15 52.57 -10.22 -35.37
C HIS A 15 52.73 -10.95 -33.98
N VAL A 16 52.67 -12.31 -33.98
CA VAL A 16 53.41 -13.32 -33.13
C VAL A 16 53.08 -13.37 -31.61
N GLY A 17 52.78 -14.49 -30.92
CA GLY A 17 52.99 -15.93 -31.09
C GLY A 17 53.83 -16.47 -29.92
N TYR A 18 53.38 -17.48 -29.15
CA TYR A 18 54.20 -18.50 -28.46
C TYR A 18 53.34 -19.59 -27.77
N SER A 19 53.96 -20.76 -27.56
CA SER A 19 53.40 -22.10 -27.65
C SER A 19 53.27 -22.87 -26.31
N VAL A 20 52.26 -23.74 -26.24
CA VAL A 20 52.21 -25.14 -25.72
C VAL A 20 52.64 -25.43 -24.27
N ARG A 21 51.64 -25.71 -23.40
CA ARG A 21 51.60 -26.84 -22.43
C ARG A 21 50.14 -27.14 -22.03
N LEU A 22 49.46 -28.10 -22.68
CA LEU A 22 48.19 -28.64 -22.19
C LEU A 22 47.95 -30.07 -22.70
N VAL A 23 48.43 -31.09 -21.97
CA VAL A 23 48.00 -32.49 -22.16
C VAL A 23 47.99 -33.19 -20.80
N ILE A 24 47.14 -32.77 -19.87
CA ILE A 24 46.65 -33.59 -18.72
C ILE A 24 45.30 -33.00 -18.24
N VAL A 25 44.20 -33.13 -18.99
CA VAL A 25 42.84 -32.83 -18.45
C VAL A 25 41.73 -33.74 -19.03
N LEU A 26 42.04 -34.87 -19.68
CA LEU A 26 41.01 -35.69 -20.34
C LEU A 26 40.39 -36.82 -19.50
N ALA A 27 40.64 -36.86 -18.18
CA ALA A 27 40.06 -37.86 -17.28
C ALA A 27 39.13 -37.29 -16.19
N ALA A 28 38.73 -36.02 -16.29
CA ALA A 28 37.82 -35.37 -15.33
C ALA A 28 36.39 -35.15 -15.88
N LEU A 29 36.04 -35.72 -17.03
CA LEU A 29 34.77 -35.43 -17.74
C LEU A 29 33.65 -36.46 -17.53
N LEU A 30 33.67 -37.24 -16.46
CA LEU A 30 32.54 -38.08 -16.05
C LEU A 30 32.24 -37.84 -14.57
N TRP A 31 31.79 -36.63 -14.25
CA TRP A 31 31.13 -36.34 -12.98
C TRP A 31 29.61 -36.52 -13.16
N PRO A 32 28.92 -37.18 -12.22
CA PRO A 32 27.47 -37.27 -12.24
C PRO A 32 26.89 -35.86 -12.10
N GLN A 33 26.13 -35.41 -13.09
CA GLN A 33 25.53 -34.09 -13.08
C GLN A 33 24.25 -34.06 -12.23
N ALA A 34 24.03 -32.91 -11.61
CA ALA A 34 22.96 -32.62 -10.66
C ALA A 34 21.56 -32.73 -11.30
N ALA A 35 20.57 -33.03 -10.46
CA ALA A 35 19.17 -32.87 -10.78
C ALA A 35 18.85 -31.40 -11.08
N ALA A 36 18.12 -31.12 -12.16
CA ALA A 36 17.52 -29.80 -12.37
C ALA A 36 16.44 -29.60 -11.30
N ALA A 37 16.58 -28.57 -10.47
CA ALA A 37 15.88 -28.47 -9.20
C ALA A 37 14.52 -27.73 -9.29
N THR A 38 13.90 -27.43 -8.14
CA THR A 38 12.74 -26.56 -7.91
C THR A 38 13.11 -25.47 -6.91
N THR A 39 12.29 -24.42 -6.75
CA THR A 39 12.58 -23.37 -5.78
C THR A 39 12.51 -23.90 -4.33
N PHE A 40 13.64 -23.93 -3.60
CA PHE A 40 13.70 -24.45 -2.22
C PHE A 40 14.58 -23.64 -1.26
N ILE A 41 14.40 -23.86 0.04
CA ILE A 41 15.27 -23.42 1.14
C ILE A 41 15.87 -24.66 1.83
N VAL A 42 17.21 -24.76 1.90
CA VAL A 42 17.96 -25.95 2.35
C VAL A 42 17.68 -26.33 3.82
N MET A 43 17.56 -27.62 4.12
CA MET A 43 17.38 -28.19 5.46
C MET A 43 18.68 -28.73 6.07
N GLU A 44 18.82 -28.63 7.39
CA GLU A 44 19.91 -29.22 8.17
C GLU A 44 19.84 -30.77 8.18
N THR A 45 20.99 -31.45 8.22
CA THR A 45 21.04 -32.93 8.21
C THR A 45 20.31 -33.56 9.37
N SER A 46 20.31 -32.93 10.55
CA SER A 46 19.58 -33.45 11.70
C SER A 46 18.06 -33.40 11.48
N ASP A 47 17.56 -32.38 10.79
CA ASP A 47 16.14 -32.25 10.46
C ASP A 47 15.74 -33.22 9.35
N LEU A 48 16.58 -33.38 8.33
CA LEU A 48 16.39 -34.39 7.30
C LEU A 48 16.41 -35.82 7.88
N THR A 49 17.32 -36.08 8.83
CA THR A 49 17.39 -37.36 9.56
C THR A 49 16.14 -37.61 10.39
N ARG A 50 15.61 -36.57 11.06
CA ARG A 50 14.37 -36.67 11.83
C ARG A 50 13.18 -36.99 10.93
N ALA A 51 13.09 -36.32 9.77
CA ALA A 51 11.98 -36.41 8.82
C ALA A 51 11.99 -37.68 7.95
N ALA A 52 13.12 -38.36 7.79
CA ALA A 52 13.20 -39.60 7.01
C ALA A 52 12.64 -40.81 7.77
N ASP A 53 11.85 -41.63 7.10
CA ASP A 53 11.36 -42.92 7.62
C ASP A 53 12.42 -44.02 7.48
N THR A 54 13.21 -43.98 6.41
CA THR A 54 14.27 -44.93 6.12
C THR A 54 15.52 -44.20 5.66
N ILE A 55 16.69 -44.58 6.18
CA ILE A 55 17.98 -44.03 5.76
C ILE A 55 18.91 -45.19 5.43
N VAL A 56 19.42 -45.20 4.20
CA VAL A 56 20.17 -46.33 3.64
C VAL A 56 21.37 -45.86 2.83
N VAL A 57 22.52 -46.52 3.02
CA VAL A 57 23.63 -46.50 2.08
C VAL A 57 23.50 -47.73 1.19
N GLY A 58 23.57 -47.57 -0.12
CA GLY A 58 23.39 -48.69 -1.04
C GLY A 58 23.87 -48.40 -2.45
N ARG A 59 23.78 -49.40 -3.32
CA ARG A 59 24.16 -49.32 -4.74
C ARG A 59 22.93 -49.39 -5.63
N VAL A 60 22.85 -48.52 -6.63
CA VAL A 60 21.77 -48.56 -7.62
C VAL A 60 22.00 -49.73 -8.58
N GLU A 61 21.02 -50.62 -8.70
CA GLU A 61 21.09 -51.81 -9.57
C GLU A 61 20.27 -51.68 -10.85
N ALA A 62 19.12 -50.98 -10.81
CA ALA A 62 18.24 -50.84 -11.96
C ALA A 62 17.38 -49.56 -11.89
N LEU A 63 16.99 -49.07 -13.06
CA LEU A 63 16.09 -47.94 -13.27
C LEU A 63 14.98 -48.35 -14.26
N GLN A 64 13.73 -48.06 -13.94
CA GLN A 64 12.59 -48.37 -14.81
C GLN A 64 11.52 -47.28 -14.73
N SER A 65 11.07 -46.73 -15.86
CA SER A 65 9.89 -45.86 -15.88
C SER A 65 8.60 -46.69 -15.78
N VAL A 66 7.68 -46.28 -14.91
CA VAL A 66 6.40 -46.93 -14.63
C VAL A 66 5.29 -45.91 -14.65
N ILE A 67 4.13 -46.28 -15.20
CA ILE A 67 2.90 -45.51 -15.13
C ILE A 67 1.95 -46.18 -14.15
N THR A 68 1.35 -45.41 -13.25
CA THR A 68 0.36 -45.94 -12.29
C THR A 68 -1.02 -46.09 -12.94
N ALA A 69 -1.91 -46.85 -12.31
CA ALA A 69 -3.32 -46.95 -12.73
C ALA A 69 -4.07 -45.60 -12.76
N ARG A 70 -3.48 -44.54 -12.15
CA ARG A 70 -3.98 -43.16 -12.14
C ARG A 70 -3.19 -42.24 -13.10
N GLY A 71 -2.48 -42.79 -14.08
CA GLY A 71 -1.77 -42.02 -15.11
C GLY A 71 -0.45 -41.36 -14.66
N ARG A 72 -0.10 -41.39 -13.37
CA ARG A 72 1.16 -40.79 -12.87
C ARG A 72 2.38 -41.55 -13.37
N ILE A 73 3.39 -40.84 -13.86
CA ILE A 73 4.64 -41.42 -14.35
C ILE A 73 5.74 -41.27 -13.29
N PHE A 74 6.37 -42.38 -12.94
CA PHE A 74 7.51 -42.45 -12.01
C PHE A 74 8.68 -43.20 -12.63
N THR A 75 9.89 -42.89 -12.18
CA THR A 75 11.09 -43.71 -12.36
C THR A 75 11.33 -44.51 -11.09
N GLN A 76 11.22 -45.83 -11.19
CA GLN A 76 11.48 -46.78 -10.14
C GLN A 76 12.98 -47.13 -10.11
N VAL A 77 13.62 -46.81 -9.00
CA VAL A 77 15.03 -47.03 -8.71
C VAL A 77 15.17 -48.21 -7.76
N SER A 78 15.92 -49.22 -8.18
CA SER A 78 16.24 -50.39 -7.38
C SER A 78 17.60 -50.21 -6.71
N VAL A 79 17.64 -50.21 -5.39
CA VAL A 79 18.84 -49.96 -4.57
C VAL A 79 19.14 -51.19 -3.73
N LEU A 80 20.32 -51.79 -3.93
CA LEU A 80 20.83 -52.85 -3.06
C LEU A 80 21.40 -52.21 -1.79
N PRO A 81 20.81 -52.44 -0.61
CA PRO A 81 21.30 -51.83 0.63
C PRO A 81 22.66 -52.45 1.02
N GLU A 82 23.65 -51.60 1.23
CA GLU A 82 24.95 -51.97 1.82
C GLU A 82 24.93 -51.76 3.34
N GLU A 83 24.27 -50.68 3.79
CA GLU A 83 24.08 -50.39 5.21
C GLU A 83 22.75 -49.67 5.47
N LEU A 84 22.03 -50.10 6.51
CA LEU A 84 20.76 -49.51 6.94
C LEU A 84 20.97 -48.74 8.25
N LEU A 85 20.74 -47.43 8.21
CA LEU A 85 20.98 -46.52 9.35
C LEU A 85 19.71 -46.22 10.14
N LYS A 86 18.55 -46.27 9.49
CA LYS A 86 17.23 -46.00 10.08
C LYS A 86 16.13 -46.72 9.30
N GLY A 87 15.18 -47.35 9.97
CA GLY A 87 14.00 -47.97 9.34
C GLY A 87 14.34 -49.11 8.36
N GLY A 88 13.40 -49.44 7.45
CA GLY A 88 13.62 -50.32 6.28
C GLY A 88 13.63 -51.86 6.51
N PRO A 89 13.49 -52.66 5.43
CA PRO A 89 13.61 -54.11 5.49
C PRO A 89 15.08 -54.54 5.68
N ALA A 90 15.33 -55.54 6.53
CA ALA A 90 16.68 -56.00 6.87
C ALA A 90 17.41 -56.77 5.74
N ALA A 91 16.70 -57.11 4.66
CA ALA A 91 17.24 -57.83 3.50
C ALA A 91 16.38 -57.57 2.24
N GLY A 92 17.02 -57.67 1.07
CA GLY A 92 16.39 -57.48 -0.25
C GLY A 92 16.63 -56.09 -0.86
N THR A 93 16.38 -55.97 -2.16
CA THR A 93 16.49 -54.71 -2.90
C THR A 93 15.41 -53.72 -2.47
N ILE A 94 15.80 -52.48 -2.18
CA ILE A 94 14.90 -51.38 -1.83
C ILE A 94 14.44 -50.71 -3.13
N SER A 95 13.14 -50.66 -3.35
CA SER A 95 12.54 -49.93 -4.46
C SER A 95 12.18 -48.50 -4.05
N VAL A 96 12.79 -47.52 -4.69
CA VAL A 96 12.52 -46.09 -4.52
C VAL A 96 11.78 -45.56 -5.75
N ARG A 97 10.70 -44.82 -5.56
CA ARG A 97 10.02 -44.10 -6.65
C ARG A 97 10.50 -42.66 -6.69
N VAL A 98 10.80 -42.20 -7.89
CA VAL A 98 11.16 -40.82 -8.22
C VAL A 98 10.12 -40.32 -9.21
N PRO A 99 9.46 -39.18 -8.97
CA PRO A 99 8.45 -38.66 -9.89
C PRO A 99 9.09 -38.23 -11.21
N GLY A 100 8.40 -38.47 -12.33
CA GLY A 100 8.90 -38.22 -13.69
C GLY A 100 9.42 -39.46 -14.43
N GLY A 101 9.47 -39.38 -15.76
CA GLY A 101 9.86 -40.49 -16.63
C GLY A 101 9.14 -40.46 -17.98
N GLU A 102 9.34 -41.50 -18.79
CA GLU A 102 8.68 -41.66 -20.09
C GLU A 102 8.04 -43.05 -20.20
N VAL A 103 6.75 -43.10 -20.48
CA VAL A 103 6.00 -44.36 -20.66
C VAL A 103 4.95 -44.17 -21.76
N GLY A 104 4.88 -45.10 -22.72
CA GLY A 104 3.80 -45.13 -23.71
C GLY A 104 3.74 -43.93 -24.66
N GLY A 105 4.86 -43.23 -24.87
CA GLY A 105 4.90 -42.01 -25.70
C GLY A 105 4.41 -40.75 -24.98
N GLN A 106 4.16 -40.79 -23.68
CA GLN A 106 3.98 -39.61 -22.83
C GLN A 106 5.20 -39.44 -21.94
N ARG A 107 5.64 -38.19 -21.78
CA ARG A 107 6.78 -37.84 -20.94
C ARG A 107 6.35 -36.81 -19.89
N ARG A 108 6.62 -37.13 -18.62
CA ARG A 108 6.44 -36.21 -17.49
C ARG A 108 7.79 -35.77 -16.97
N VAL A 109 7.95 -34.46 -16.86
CA VAL A 109 9.15 -33.81 -16.32
C VAL A 109 8.76 -33.13 -15.03
N ILE A 110 9.43 -33.51 -13.95
CA ILE A 110 9.29 -32.88 -12.63
C ILE A 110 10.61 -32.21 -12.30
N HIS A 111 10.58 -30.88 -12.33
CA HIS A 111 11.67 -30.06 -11.84
C HIS A 111 11.90 -30.42 -10.36
N GLY A 112 13.14 -30.47 -9.86
CA GLY A 112 13.44 -30.90 -8.48
C GLY A 112 13.84 -32.37 -8.30
N ALA A 113 13.43 -33.26 -9.20
CA ALA A 113 13.54 -34.70 -9.01
C ALA A 113 15.01 -35.23 -9.11
N PRO A 114 15.48 -36.07 -8.16
CA PRO A 114 16.86 -36.58 -8.16
C PRO A 114 17.15 -37.49 -9.36
N SER A 115 18.32 -37.31 -9.99
CA SER A 115 18.84 -38.23 -10.99
C SER A 115 19.49 -39.45 -10.33
N PHE A 116 19.52 -40.59 -11.02
CA PHE A 116 20.20 -41.81 -10.57
C PHE A 116 20.97 -42.47 -11.71
N HIS A 117 22.04 -43.19 -11.37
CA HIS A 117 22.85 -43.95 -12.32
C HIS A 117 23.04 -45.39 -11.84
N ILE A 118 22.88 -46.35 -12.75
CA ILE A 118 23.14 -47.76 -12.45
C ILE A 118 24.62 -47.91 -12.05
N GLY A 119 24.86 -48.59 -10.93
CA GLY A 119 26.17 -48.83 -10.34
C GLY A 119 26.65 -47.74 -9.36
N GLU A 120 25.99 -46.58 -9.29
CA GLU A 120 26.37 -45.51 -8.36
C GLU A 120 26.09 -45.93 -6.90
N GLU A 121 26.96 -45.51 -5.99
CA GLU A 121 26.76 -45.67 -4.55
C GLU A 121 26.07 -44.42 -4.00
N VAL A 122 25.03 -44.60 -3.19
CA VAL A 122 24.17 -43.52 -2.71
C VAL A 122 23.93 -43.63 -1.21
N LEU A 123 23.78 -42.48 -0.56
CA LEU A 123 23.16 -42.36 0.76
C LEU A 123 21.80 -41.68 0.57
N LEU A 124 20.72 -42.40 0.91
CA LEU A 124 19.35 -41.96 0.69
C LEU A 124 18.62 -41.75 2.00
N PHE A 125 17.93 -40.62 2.08
CA PHE A 125 16.90 -40.29 3.06
C PHE A 125 15.56 -40.50 2.37
N LEU A 126 14.78 -41.46 2.86
CA LEU A 126 13.55 -41.92 2.22
C LEU A 126 12.36 -41.70 3.14
N SER A 127 11.22 -41.35 2.57
CA SER A 127 9.93 -41.35 3.24
C SER A 127 8.94 -42.24 2.52
N ARG A 128 8.00 -42.82 3.26
CA ARG A 128 6.90 -43.57 2.69
C ARG A 128 5.85 -42.59 2.18
N GLY A 129 5.60 -42.62 0.87
CA GLY A 129 4.56 -41.83 0.24
C GLY A 129 3.16 -42.37 0.57
N ALA A 130 2.13 -41.58 0.28
CA ALA A 130 0.73 -42.00 0.41
C ALA A 130 0.39 -43.21 -0.50
N ASP A 131 1.18 -43.45 -1.55
CA ASP A 131 1.09 -44.62 -2.43
C ASP A 131 1.69 -45.89 -1.80
N GLY A 132 2.23 -45.81 -0.58
CA GLY A 132 2.84 -46.92 0.15
C GLY A 132 4.28 -47.25 -0.26
N HIS A 133 4.82 -46.59 -1.29
CA HIS A 133 6.19 -46.78 -1.77
C HIS A 133 7.17 -45.83 -1.07
N LEU A 134 8.47 -46.15 -1.12
CA LEU A 134 9.51 -45.25 -0.64
C LEU A 134 9.86 -44.24 -1.72
N HIS A 135 9.94 -42.97 -1.35
CA HIS A 135 10.35 -41.86 -2.21
C HIS A 135 11.54 -41.15 -1.59
N THR A 136 12.37 -40.52 -2.42
CA THR A 136 13.42 -39.62 -1.92
C THR A 136 12.79 -38.47 -1.15
N ARG A 137 13.13 -38.34 0.13
CA ARG A 137 12.54 -37.33 1.00
C ARG A 137 13.00 -35.94 0.53
N TYR A 138 12.04 -35.06 0.22
CA TYR A 138 12.30 -33.72 -0.35
C TYR A 138 13.08 -33.77 -1.68
N LEU A 139 12.72 -34.70 -2.58
CA LEU A 139 13.31 -34.84 -3.91
C LEU A 139 14.86 -34.91 -3.84
N ALA A 140 15.58 -34.05 -4.56
CA ALA A 140 17.04 -34.04 -4.61
C ALA A 140 17.70 -33.84 -3.23
N MET A 141 17.03 -33.17 -2.28
CA MET A 141 17.54 -32.99 -0.92
C MET A 141 17.60 -34.29 -0.12
N GLY A 142 16.96 -35.36 -0.58
CA GLY A 142 17.01 -36.68 0.05
C GLY A 142 18.20 -37.54 -0.41
N LYS A 143 18.94 -37.13 -1.45
CA LYS A 143 20.01 -37.94 -2.06
C LYS A 143 21.40 -37.39 -1.76
N PHE A 144 22.35 -38.26 -1.45
CA PHE A 144 23.79 -38.03 -1.58
C PHE A 144 24.35 -39.07 -2.55
N SER A 145 25.26 -38.66 -3.43
CA SER A 145 26.14 -39.58 -4.14
C SER A 145 27.37 -39.87 -3.27
N VAL A 146 27.76 -41.13 -3.16
CA VAL A 146 28.96 -41.53 -2.43
C VAL A 146 30.11 -41.67 -3.42
N VAL A 147 31.13 -40.84 -3.26
CA VAL A 147 32.30 -40.80 -4.14
C VAL A 147 33.52 -41.28 -3.37
N THR A 148 34.35 -42.09 -4.01
CA THR A 148 35.63 -42.52 -3.42
C THR A 148 36.75 -41.63 -3.96
N ASP A 149 37.51 -41.00 -3.07
CA ASP A 149 38.69 -40.22 -3.44
C ASP A 149 39.77 -41.18 -3.98
N PRO A 150 40.17 -41.05 -5.25
CA PRO A 150 41.13 -41.96 -5.88
C PRO A 150 42.55 -41.84 -5.32
N SER A 151 42.87 -40.74 -4.61
CA SER A 151 44.19 -40.50 -4.02
C SER A 151 44.32 -41.02 -2.59
N THR A 152 43.24 -40.98 -1.81
CA THR A 152 43.26 -41.39 -0.39
C THR A 152 42.49 -42.68 -0.11
N GLY A 153 41.62 -43.11 -1.03
CA GLY A 153 40.67 -44.20 -0.82
C GLY A 153 39.54 -43.85 0.14
N GLY A 154 39.48 -42.62 0.65
CA GLY A 154 38.42 -42.15 1.55
C GLY A 154 37.10 -41.96 0.82
N LYS A 155 35.99 -42.40 1.42
CA LYS A 155 34.64 -42.15 0.89
C LYS A 155 34.10 -40.81 1.37
N TRP A 156 33.47 -40.08 0.46
CA TRP A 156 32.84 -38.80 0.67
C TRP A 156 31.37 -38.88 0.29
N ALA A 157 30.50 -38.40 1.17
CA ALA A 157 29.11 -38.13 0.82
C ALA A 157 29.08 -36.76 0.14
N VAL A 158 28.71 -36.76 -1.13
CA VAL A 158 28.63 -35.56 -1.96
C VAL A 158 27.17 -35.37 -2.33
N ARG A 159 26.62 -34.28 -1.84
CA ARG A 159 25.38 -33.73 -2.35
C ARG A 159 25.74 -32.43 -3.00
N ASP A 160 25.90 -32.52 -4.31
CA ASP A 160 26.27 -31.38 -5.10
C ASP A 160 25.03 -30.55 -5.34
N PHE A 161 25.02 -29.39 -4.70
CA PHE A 161 24.09 -28.34 -5.02
C PHE A 161 24.79 -27.18 -5.72
N GLY A 162 26.15 -27.16 -5.91
CA GLY A 162 27.11 -26.11 -6.41
C GLY A 162 27.81 -25.20 -5.34
N ARG A 163 28.17 -23.91 -5.56
CA ARG A 163 28.83 -23.04 -4.51
C ARG A 163 28.41 -21.54 -4.32
N ALA A 164 27.37 -21.19 -3.54
CA ALA A 164 27.38 -20.13 -2.48
C ALA A 164 26.08 -20.08 -1.61
N LEU A 165 26.25 -19.59 -0.37
CA LEU A 165 25.33 -19.20 0.73
C LEU A 165 24.01 -19.96 0.98
N VAL A 166 23.92 -20.63 2.14
CA VAL A 166 22.66 -21.03 2.80
C VAL A 166 22.43 -20.12 4.00
N LEU A 167 21.25 -19.50 4.09
CA LEU A 167 20.75 -18.89 5.33
C LEU A 167 19.92 -19.92 6.08
N THR A 168 20.35 -20.25 7.30
CA THR A 168 19.46 -20.89 8.28
C THR A 168 18.49 -19.85 8.85
N PRO A 169 17.37 -20.25 9.50
CA PRO A 169 16.44 -19.34 10.19
C PRO A 169 17.06 -18.45 11.29
N LYS A 170 18.37 -18.58 11.54
CA LYS A 170 19.16 -17.78 12.49
C LYS A 170 20.35 -17.05 11.84
N GLY A 171 20.39 -16.93 10.51
CA GLY A 171 21.41 -16.17 9.79
C GLY A 171 22.82 -16.77 9.79
N ARG A 172 22.97 -18.08 10.07
CA ARG A 172 24.28 -18.74 10.06
C ARG A 172 24.61 -19.28 8.66
N ARG A 173 25.81 -18.95 8.17
CA ARG A 173 26.35 -19.30 6.83
C ARG A 173 26.81 -20.76 6.76
N LEU A 174 26.36 -21.53 5.76
CA LEU A 174 26.90 -22.87 5.43
C LEU A 174 27.50 -22.91 4.00
N PRO A 175 28.49 -23.79 3.74
CA PRO A 175 29.11 -23.96 2.42
C PRO A 175 28.14 -24.66 1.45
N ALA A 176 28.30 -24.38 0.16
CA ALA A 176 27.26 -24.68 -0.83
C ALA A 176 27.42 -26.01 -1.59
N ARG A 177 28.58 -26.66 -1.48
CA ARG A 177 28.73 -28.07 -1.82
C ARG A 177 28.73 -28.85 -0.51
N ASP A 178 27.73 -29.69 -0.31
CA ASP A 178 27.65 -30.50 0.90
C ASP A 178 28.51 -31.76 0.70
N GLU A 179 29.81 -31.59 0.90
CA GLU A 179 30.80 -32.67 0.89
C GLU A 179 31.26 -32.94 2.30
N ARG A 180 30.98 -34.16 2.77
CA ARG A 180 31.41 -34.59 4.09
C ARG A 180 32.15 -35.91 3.98
N PRO A 181 33.19 -36.12 4.80
CA PRO A 181 33.73 -37.45 4.99
C PRO A 181 32.57 -38.37 5.37
N LEU A 182 32.35 -39.43 4.58
CA LEU A 182 31.16 -40.27 4.74
C LEU A 182 31.04 -40.78 6.18
N HIS A 183 32.17 -41.16 6.79
CA HIS A 183 32.21 -41.63 8.18
C HIS A 183 31.67 -40.60 9.19
N GLU A 184 32.02 -39.31 9.08
CA GLU A 184 31.54 -38.26 10.00
C GLU A 184 30.04 -38.02 9.84
N LEU A 185 29.56 -38.01 8.59
CA LEU A 185 28.14 -37.85 8.30
C LEU A 185 27.33 -39.03 8.86
N LEU A 186 27.80 -40.26 8.65
CA LEU A 186 27.17 -41.46 9.18
C LEU A 186 27.14 -41.46 10.72
N GLU A 187 28.23 -41.06 11.39
CA GLU A 187 28.27 -40.90 12.86
C GLU A 187 27.25 -39.86 13.36
N GLY A 188 27.14 -38.71 12.68
CA GLY A 188 26.13 -37.68 13.02
C GLY A 188 24.69 -38.16 12.84
N ILE A 189 24.42 -38.92 11.78
CA ILE A 189 23.11 -39.56 11.54
C ILE A 189 22.83 -40.57 12.65
N ARG A 190 23.77 -41.47 12.97
CA ARG A 190 23.62 -42.47 14.04
C ARG A 190 23.36 -41.80 15.38
N GLY A 191 24.12 -40.76 15.73
CA GLY A 191 23.90 -40.01 16.97
C GLY A 191 22.50 -39.41 17.05
N THR A 192 21.98 -38.87 15.94
CA THR A 192 20.61 -38.35 15.86
C THR A 192 19.57 -39.47 15.99
N VAL A 193 19.79 -40.61 15.32
CA VAL A 193 18.90 -41.79 15.39
C VAL A 193 18.88 -42.39 16.80
N GLU A 194 20.03 -42.49 17.47
CA GLU A 194 20.13 -42.97 18.86
C GLU A 194 19.42 -42.04 19.85
N GLN A 195 19.52 -40.72 19.65
CA GLN A 195 18.77 -39.74 20.43
C GLN A 195 17.25 -39.89 20.23
N GLN A 196 16.79 -40.15 18.99
CA GLN A 196 15.39 -40.46 18.72
C GLN A 196 14.95 -41.79 19.35
N GLY A 197 15.79 -42.83 19.28
CA GLY A 197 15.53 -44.15 19.85
C GLY A 197 15.41 -44.17 21.37
N LYS A 198 16.13 -43.27 22.08
CA LYS A 198 15.99 -43.08 23.53
C LYS A 198 14.69 -42.36 23.93
N ALA A 199 14.03 -41.69 23.00
CA ALA A 199 12.79 -40.94 23.22
C ALA A 199 11.51 -41.71 22.80
N ALA A 200 11.62 -42.84 22.10
CA ALA A 200 10.46 -43.54 21.52
C ALA A 200 10.32 -44.99 22.03
N SER A 201 9.39 -45.20 22.97
CA SER A 201 8.81 -46.52 23.26
C SER A 201 7.74 -46.84 22.22
N ALA A 202 8.09 -47.73 21.29
CA ALA A 202 7.29 -48.64 20.45
C ALA A 202 5.80 -48.36 20.13
N SER A 203 5.48 -48.43 18.84
CA SER A 203 4.23 -49.05 18.36
C SER A 203 4.44 -49.73 16.99
N PRO A 204 3.67 -50.79 16.68
CA PRO A 204 4.12 -51.88 15.82
C PRO A 204 3.85 -51.65 14.32
N ALA A 205 4.71 -52.24 13.50
CA ALA A 205 4.60 -52.31 12.06
C ALA A 205 3.34 -53.07 11.61
N ALA A 206 2.56 -52.48 10.71
CA ALA A 206 1.45 -53.14 10.02
C ALA A 206 1.96 -53.90 8.77
N SER A 207 1.36 -55.07 8.56
CA SER A 207 1.75 -56.11 7.60
C SER A 207 1.63 -55.71 6.12
N VAL A 208 2.64 -56.10 5.35
CA VAL A 208 2.71 -56.07 3.88
C VAL A 208 1.83 -57.17 3.26
N ARG A 209 1.14 -56.87 2.16
CA ARG A 209 0.58 -57.86 1.22
C ARG A 209 1.08 -57.57 -0.20
N ASP A 210 1.22 -58.67 -0.95
CA ASP A 210 2.07 -58.89 -2.11
C ASP A 210 1.89 -58.00 -3.35
N ALA A 211 2.98 -57.96 -4.12
CA ALA A 211 3.22 -57.28 -5.39
C ALA A 211 2.47 -57.91 -6.59
N ASP A 212 2.27 -57.11 -7.64
CA ASP A 212 1.89 -57.55 -8.99
C ASP A 212 2.98 -57.06 -9.99
N PRO A 213 3.45 -57.88 -10.95
CA PRO A 213 4.73 -57.68 -11.64
C PRO A 213 4.60 -56.80 -12.89
N ALA A 214 5.66 -56.02 -13.16
CA ALA A 214 5.78 -55.19 -14.35
C ALA A 214 6.15 -55.99 -15.61
N ILE A 215 5.58 -55.59 -16.76
CA ILE A 215 6.00 -56.01 -18.10
C ILE A 215 6.82 -54.89 -18.74
N LEU A 216 8.04 -55.26 -19.17
CA LEU A 216 8.98 -54.57 -20.08
C LEU A 216 9.45 -53.15 -19.71
N ALA A 217 10.60 -53.10 -19.02
CA ALA A 217 11.49 -51.95 -18.93
C ALA A 217 12.43 -51.91 -20.15
N GLN A 218 12.56 -50.76 -20.80
CA GLN A 218 13.67 -50.47 -21.70
C GLN A 218 14.77 -49.78 -20.89
N GLU A 219 15.99 -50.31 -20.91
CA GLU A 219 17.14 -49.68 -20.24
C GLU A 219 17.52 -48.37 -20.94
N VAL A 220 17.77 -47.32 -20.15
CA VAL A 220 18.37 -46.07 -20.64
C VAL A 220 19.54 -45.68 -19.74
N SER A 221 20.71 -45.51 -20.35
CA SER A 221 21.97 -45.12 -19.72
C SER A 221 22.17 -43.60 -19.76
N GLU A 222 22.51 -43.03 -18.60
CA GLU A 222 23.14 -41.70 -18.36
C GLU A 222 22.31 -40.42 -18.61
N PHE A 223 22.45 -39.44 -17.71
CA PHE A 223 21.79 -38.14 -17.76
C PHE A 223 22.82 -36.99 -17.74
N THR A 224 22.79 -36.14 -18.76
CA THR A 224 22.55 -34.68 -18.70
C THR A 224 22.49 -34.14 -20.12
N LEU A 225 21.51 -33.27 -20.41
CA LEU A 225 21.06 -32.80 -21.73
C LEU A 225 20.20 -33.78 -22.55
N ARG A 226 19.00 -34.15 -22.08
CA ARG A 226 17.89 -34.54 -22.99
C ARG A 226 16.51 -34.68 -22.33
N ILE A 227 15.97 -33.59 -21.80
CA ILE A 227 14.52 -33.38 -21.94
C ILE A 227 14.42 -32.61 -23.25
N PRO A 228 13.66 -33.09 -24.24
CA PRO A 228 13.77 -32.46 -25.53
C PRO A 228 13.10 -31.10 -25.35
N ALA A 229 13.74 -30.04 -25.86
CA ALA A 229 13.28 -28.68 -25.65
C ALA A 229 11.76 -28.64 -25.88
N SER A 230 10.99 -28.09 -24.96
CA SER A 230 9.54 -28.21 -25.02
C SER A 230 8.92 -26.83 -24.93
N ARG A 231 7.89 -26.59 -25.74
CA ARG A 231 7.17 -25.32 -25.78
C ARG A 231 5.72 -25.53 -26.15
N TRP A 232 4.89 -24.55 -25.81
CA TRP A 232 3.54 -24.45 -26.35
C TRP A 232 3.60 -24.06 -27.83
N PHE A 233 2.66 -24.58 -28.63
CA PHE A 233 2.56 -24.32 -30.08
C PHE A 233 1.43 -23.32 -30.38
N GLU A 234 0.55 -23.12 -29.42
CA GLU A 234 -0.57 -22.19 -29.39
C GLU A 234 -0.10 -20.76 -29.74
N PRO A 235 1.05 -20.27 -29.24
CA PRO A 235 1.56 -18.96 -29.65
C PRO A 235 1.85 -18.84 -31.16
N ASP A 236 2.26 -19.92 -31.84
CA ASP A 236 2.51 -19.88 -33.29
C ASP A 236 1.21 -19.74 -34.11
N ALA A 237 0.08 -20.05 -33.49
CA ALA A 237 -1.26 -19.89 -34.04
C ALA A 237 -1.99 -18.69 -33.40
N ASN A 238 -1.26 -17.77 -32.75
CA ASN A 238 -1.86 -16.60 -32.13
C ASN A 238 -2.98 -17.00 -31.16
N THR A 239 -2.69 -17.95 -30.29
CA THR A 239 -3.62 -18.45 -29.26
C THR A 239 -2.94 -18.36 -27.90
N PRO A 240 -3.59 -17.80 -26.85
CA PRO A 240 -3.00 -17.73 -25.52
C PRO A 240 -2.78 -19.12 -24.90
N VAL A 241 -1.81 -19.21 -23.99
CA VAL A 241 -1.60 -20.36 -23.12
C VAL A 241 -2.39 -20.14 -21.83
N GLY A 242 -3.50 -20.84 -21.69
CA GLY A 242 -4.38 -20.74 -20.55
C GLY A 242 -4.08 -21.75 -19.45
N LEU A 243 -4.04 -21.30 -18.18
CA LEU A 243 -3.99 -22.15 -17.00
C LEU A 243 -5.17 -21.83 -16.07
N ASP A 244 -5.89 -22.85 -15.61
CA ASP A 244 -6.97 -22.69 -14.64
C ASP A 244 -6.38 -22.38 -13.24
N LEU A 245 -6.97 -21.45 -12.49
CA LEU A 245 -6.46 -21.02 -11.19
C LEU A 245 -7.36 -21.47 -10.03
N ASP A 246 -6.77 -22.01 -8.97
CA ASP A 246 -7.46 -22.30 -7.70
C ASP A 246 -7.94 -20.98 -7.05
N PRO A 247 -9.26 -20.74 -6.94
CA PRO A 247 -9.78 -19.51 -6.37
C PRO A 247 -9.57 -19.39 -4.86
N GLY A 248 -9.15 -20.47 -4.18
CA GLY A 248 -8.93 -20.48 -2.73
C GLY A 248 -7.73 -19.65 -2.28
N GLY A 249 -6.70 -19.52 -3.14
CA GLY A 249 -5.44 -18.88 -2.79
C GLY A 249 -4.65 -19.60 -1.71
N ASP A 250 -3.46 -19.07 -1.40
CA ASP A 250 -2.69 -19.50 -0.24
C ASP A 250 -3.43 -19.16 1.07
N VAL A 251 -3.46 -20.10 2.01
CA VAL A 251 -4.21 -19.99 3.28
C VAL A 251 -3.78 -18.80 4.15
N HIS A 252 -2.58 -18.25 3.96
CA HIS A 252 -2.06 -17.13 4.74
C HIS A 252 -2.10 -15.80 3.98
N LEU A 253 -1.80 -15.80 2.68
CA LEU A 253 -1.91 -14.59 1.85
C LEU A 253 -3.36 -14.23 1.52
N GLY A 254 -4.23 -15.24 1.45
CA GLY A 254 -5.60 -15.11 1.01
C GLY A 254 -5.73 -15.07 -0.52
N PRO A 255 -6.96 -15.21 -1.04
CA PRO A 255 -7.24 -15.37 -2.47
C PRO A 255 -6.79 -14.18 -3.29
N VAL A 256 -7.12 -12.96 -2.89
CA VAL A 256 -6.80 -11.74 -3.66
C VAL A 256 -5.31 -11.57 -3.89
N ALA A 257 -4.49 -11.66 -2.83
CA ALA A 257 -3.05 -11.47 -2.95
C ALA A 257 -2.37 -12.64 -3.68
N SER A 258 -2.91 -13.86 -3.56
CA SER A 258 -2.39 -15.03 -4.26
C SER A 258 -2.69 -14.98 -5.77
N THR A 259 -3.91 -14.56 -6.14
CA THR A 259 -4.32 -14.36 -7.54
C THR A 259 -3.49 -13.27 -8.19
N ALA A 260 -3.37 -12.10 -7.56
CA ALA A 260 -2.58 -10.99 -8.08
C ALA A 260 -1.11 -11.40 -8.33
N ALA A 261 -0.51 -12.14 -7.40
CA ALA A 261 0.88 -12.60 -7.56
C ALA A 261 1.09 -13.57 -8.74
N VAL A 262 0.08 -14.38 -9.07
CA VAL A 262 0.11 -15.28 -10.24
C VAL A 262 -0.11 -14.50 -11.53
N GLU A 263 -1.10 -13.62 -11.56
CA GLU A 263 -1.41 -12.75 -12.71
C GLU A 263 -0.22 -11.85 -13.05
N ASP A 264 0.44 -11.24 -12.05
CA ASP A 264 1.66 -10.45 -12.22
C ASP A 264 2.78 -11.28 -12.87
N GLY A 265 2.95 -12.55 -12.47
CA GLY A 265 3.94 -13.45 -13.04
C GLY A 265 3.62 -13.86 -14.49
N MET A 266 2.36 -14.15 -14.80
CA MET A 266 1.91 -14.42 -16.18
C MET A 266 2.09 -13.20 -17.07
N ALA A 267 1.74 -12.01 -16.57
CA ALA A 267 1.91 -10.75 -17.28
C ALA A 267 3.38 -10.45 -17.53
N ALA A 268 4.27 -10.72 -16.56
CA ALA A 268 5.70 -10.51 -16.72
C ALA A 268 6.29 -11.28 -17.91
N TRP A 269 5.88 -12.54 -18.10
CA TRP A 269 6.27 -13.35 -19.27
C TRP A 269 5.60 -12.89 -20.57
N SER A 270 4.31 -12.52 -20.51
CA SER A 270 3.52 -12.11 -21.67
C SER A 270 3.92 -10.74 -22.23
N ASN A 271 4.49 -9.88 -21.38
CA ASN A 271 4.91 -8.52 -21.71
C ASN A 271 6.37 -8.43 -22.18
N VAL A 272 7.05 -9.56 -22.36
CA VAL A 272 8.39 -9.55 -22.96
C VAL A 272 8.27 -9.21 -24.43
N VAL A 273 8.71 -7.99 -24.78
CA VAL A 273 8.60 -7.46 -26.14
C VAL A 273 9.11 -8.45 -27.18
N SER A 274 10.31 -8.99 -27.02
CA SER A 274 10.87 -9.92 -28.02
C SER A 274 10.26 -11.33 -28.05
N ALA A 275 9.15 -11.60 -27.34
CA ALA A 275 8.48 -12.90 -27.28
C ALA A 275 6.98 -12.83 -27.66
N GLY A 276 6.54 -13.73 -28.54
CA GLY A 276 5.15 -13.81 -29.01
C GLY A 276 4.19 -14.66 -28.17
N ILE A 277 4.54 -15.01 -26.93
CA ILE A 277 3.69 -15.81 -26.04
C ILE A 277 2.79 -14.90 -25.19
N VAL A 278 1.52 -15.30 -25.03
CA VAL A 278 0.58 -14.72 -24.07
C VAL A 278 0.13 -15.83 -23.14
N ILE A 279 0.14 -15.57 -21.83
CA ILE A 279 -0.26 -16.50 -20.77
C ILE A 279 -1.37 -15.84 -19.97
N GLU A 280 -2.44 -16.59 -19.69
CA GLU A 280 -3.61 -16.05 -18.99
C GLU A 280 -4.22 -17.07 -18.02
N VAL A 281 -5.01 -16.54 -17.09
CA VAL A 281 -5.90 -17.36 -16.26
C VAL A 281 -7.11 -17.74 -17.12
N ALA A 282 -7.17 -19.01 -17.53
CA ALA A 282 -8.21 -19.50 -18.44
C ALA A 282 -9.59 -19.64 -17.77
N GLY A 283 -9.58 -19.83 -16.44
CA GLY A 283 -10.77 -20.16 -15.68
C GLY A 283 -10.47 -20.44 -14.21
N SER A 284 -11.53 -20.72 -13.46
CA SER A 284 -11.43 -21.07 -12.04
C SER A 284 -11.49 -22.59 -11.86
N LEU A 285 -10.53 -23.15 -11.12
CA LEU A 285 -10.50 -24.57 -10.81
C LEU A 285 -11.67 -24.98 -9.92
N THR A 286 -12.41 -25.99 -10.38
CA THR A 286 -13.50 -26.60 -9.62
C THR A 286 -13.08 -27.90 -8.93
N THR A 287 -12.06 -28.58 -9.45
CA THR A 287 -11.45 -29.77 -8.85
C THR A 287 -9.95 -29.76 -9.15
N PRO A 288 -9.07 -29.52 -8.18
CA PRO A 288 -7.63 -29.52 -8.42
C PRO A 288 -7.16 -30.93 -8.78
N ALA A 289 -6.14 -31.05 -9.62
CA ALA A 289 -5.54 -32.32 -9.99
C ALA A 289 -4.10 -32.48 -9.44
N PRO A 290 -3.59 -33.71 -9.26
CA PRO A 290 -2.25 -33.93 -8.72
C PRO A 290 -1.14 -33.52 -9.69
N ILE A 291 -0.10 -32.83 -9.20
CA ILE A 291 1.02 -32.32 -10.02
C ILE A 291 1.95 -33.41 -10.57
N PHE A 292 1.69 -34.68 -10.28
CA PHE A 292 2.43 -35.79 -10.90
C PHE A 292 1.63 -36.52 -12.00
N GLY A 293 0.44 -36.01 -12.34
CA GLY A 293 -0.43 -36.52 -13.41
C GLY A 293 -0.11 -35.98 -14.81
N CYS A 294 -0.85 -36.45 -15.82
CA CYS A 294 -0.99 -35.83 -17.14
C CYS A 294 -2.46 -36.04 -17.55
N ASP A 295 -3.37 -35.25 -17.00
CA ASP A 295 -4.82 -35.42 -17.15
C ASP A 295 -5.45 -34.53 -18.23
N GLY A 296 -4.65 -33.67 -18.86
CA GLY A 296 -5.06 -32.72 -19.88
C GLY A 296 -5.54 -31.38 -19.34
N GLN A 297 -5.49 -31.14 -18.02
CA GLN A 297 -5.83 -29.86 -17.41
C GLN A 297 -4.56 -29.10 -17.03
N SER A 298 -4.38 -27.89 -17.58
CA SER A 298 -3.31 -26.99 -17.14
C SER A 298 -3.80 -26.12 -16.00
N GLN A 299 -3.07 -26.06 -14.90
CA GLN A 299 -3.61 -25.56 -13.64
C GLN A 299 -2.57 -24.98 -12.67
N ILE A 300 -3.03 -24.13 -11.76
CA ILE A 300 -2.25 -23.58 -10.66
C ILE A 300 -2.99 -23.83 -9.34
N ASN A 301 -2.39 -24.66 -8.49
CA ASN A 301 -2.94 -25.10 -7.21
C ASN A 301 -2.24 -24.44 -6.02
N PHE A 302 -3.00 -24.05 -5.00
CA PHE A 302 -2.46 -23.58 -3.73
C PHE A 302 -2.56 -24.64 -2.63
N ASN A 303 -1.66 -24.56 -1.65
CA ASN A 303 -1.70 -25.38 -0.43
C ASN A 303 -1.61 -26.89 -0.65
N ASP A 304 -0.87 -27.34 -1.67
CA ASP A 304 -0.55 -28.76 -1.93
C ASP A 304 -1.68 -29.75 -1.58
N PRO A 305 -2.82 -29.70 -2.29
CA PRO A 305 -4.05 -30.41 -1.91
C PRO A 305 -3.90 -31.94 -1.87
N TYR A 306 -2.83 -32.47 -2.48
CA TYR A 306 -2.52 -33.90 -2.55
C TYR A 306 -1.34 -34.32 -1.67
N ASN A 307 -0.75 -33.38 -0.90
CA ASN A 307 0.40 -33.62 -0.02
C ASN A 307 1.56 -34.29 -0.80
N GLU A 308 1.83 -33.75 -1.99
CA GLU A 308 2.83 -34.19 -2.95
C GLU A 308 4.18 -33.51 -2.73
N ILE A 309 4.17 -32.36 -2.05
CA ILE A 309 5.33 -31.62 -1.57
C ILE A 309 5.55 -31.98 -0.09
N GLY A 310 6.81 -32.20 0.29
CA GLY A 310 7.12 -32.52 1.68
C GLY A 310 6.91 -31.31 2.60
N ALA A 311 6.18 -31.51 3.71
CA ALA A 311 5.98 -30.47 4.72
C ALA A 311 7.29 -29.78 5.15
N PRO A 312 7.30 -28.44 5.29
CA PRO A 312 8.51 -27.68 5.60
C PRO A 312 9.00 -27.89 7.03
N SER A 313 10.26 -27.50 7.26
CA SER A 313 10.86 -27.42 8.58
C SER A 313 11.17 -25.95 8.90
N GLY A 314 10.30 -25.32 9.70
CA GLY A 314 10.35 -23.88 9.90
C GLY A 314 10.08 -23.17 8.57
N CYS A 315 11.01 -22.30 8.14
CA CYS A 315 10.95 -21.63 6.84
C CYS A 315 11.79 -22.33 5.78
N SER A 316 12.12 -23.61 5.94
CA SER A 316 12.94 -24.38 5.01
C SER A 316 12.15 -25.52 4.37
N GLY A 317 12.30 -25.74 3.07
CA GLY A 317 11.53 -26.71 2.29
C GLY A 317 11.41 -26.32 0.81
N ILE A 318 10.65 -27.09 0.04
CA ILE A 318 10.27 -26.75 -1.34
C ILE A 318 9.14 -25.72 -1.26
N LEU A 319 9.25 -24.60 -1.99
CA LEU A 319 8.27 -23.51 -1.95
C LEU A 319 7.09 -23.76 -2.88
N ALA A 320 7.39 -24.24 -4.07
CA ALA A 320 6.43 -24.59 -5.10
C ALA A 320 7.09 -25.56 -6.10
N LEU A 321 6.27 -26.13 -6.99
CA LEU A 321 6.70 -27.00 -8.08
C LEU A 321 5.99 -26.56 -9.37
N GLY A 322 6.74 -26.36 -10.45
CA GLY A 322 6.26 -26.29 -11.81
C GLY A 322 6.54 -27.59 -12.57
N ALA A 323 5.64 -27.96 -13.48
CA ALA A 323 5.77 -29.18 -14.26
C ALA A 323 5.03 -29.09 -15.60
N VAL A 324 5.44 -29.95 -16.55
CA VAL A 324 4.84 -30.02 -17.89
C VAL A 324 4.65 -31.47 -18.35
N CYS A 325 3.57 -31.70 -19.11
CA CYS A 325 3.43 -32.89 -19.97
C CYS A 325 3.79 -32.54 -21.41
N THR A 326 4.53 -33.45 -22.04
CA THR A 326 5.02 -33.25 -23.40
C THR A 326 4.72 -34.47 -24.26
N THR A 327 4.52 -34.25 -25.56
CA THR A 327 4.32 -35.32 -26.54
C THR A 327 5.46 -35.38 -27.56
N PRO A 328 6.08 -36.56 -27.79
CA PRO A 328 7.05 -36.76 -28.85
C PRO A 328 6.42 -36.78 -30.25
N ALA A 329 5.09 -36.84 -30.36
CA ALA A 329 4.38 -36.94 -31.63
C ALA A 329 4.29 -35.62 -32.40
N GLN A 330 4.46 -34.48 -31.73
CA GLN A 330 4.34 -33.15 -32.32
C GLN A 330 5.61 -32.34 -32.03
N THR A 331 6.27 -31.87 -33.07
CA THR A 331 7.54 -31.14 -32.98
C THR A 331 7.61 -29.95 -33.92
N VAL A 332 8.33 -28.91 -33.54
CA VAL A 332 8.61 -27.71 -34.34
C VAL A 332 10.09 -27.34 -34.23
N VAL A 333 10.68 -26.68 -35.22
CA VAL A 333 12.06 -26.17 -35.13
C VAL A 333 12.02 -24.65 -35.04
N VAL A 334 12.62 -24.10 -33.99
CA VAL A 334 12.63 -22.67 -33.67
C VAL A 334 14.06 -22.27 -33.38
N ASN A 335 14.57 -21.24 -34.07
CA ASN A 335 15.97 -20.81 -33.95
C ASN A 335 17.00 -21.95 -34.07
N GLY A 336 16.69 -22.99 -34.86
CA GLY A 336 17.55 -24.16 -35.06
C GLY A 336 17.45 -25.25 -33.99
N THR A 337 16.62 -25.07 -32.96
CA THR A 337 16.36 -26.06 -31.90
C THR A 337 15.05 -26.79 -32.16
N LEU A 338 15.05 -28.13 -32.08
CA LEU A 338 13.85 -28.96 -32.17
C LEU A 338 13.10 -28.92 -30.84
N PHE A 339 11.87 -28.42 -30.86
CA PHE A 339 10.97 -28.41 -29.73
C PHE A 339 9.85 -29.45 -29.85
N HIS A 340 9.44 -30.02 -28.71
CA HIS A 340 8.27 -30.86 -28.54
C HIS A 340 7.10 -30.07 -27.97
N ARG A 341 5.89 -30.45 -28.35
CA ARG A 341 4.70 -29.75 -27.87
C ARG A 341 4.44 -30.05 -26.38
N ILE A 342 4.30 -28.98 -25.59
CA ILE A 342 3.68 -29.04 -24.26
C ILE A 342 2.18 -29.20 -24.44
N THR A 343 1.58 -30.15 -23.74
CA THR A 343 0.13 -30.42 -23.77
C THR A 343 -0.56 -30.04 -22.48
N GLU A 344 0.20 -29.82 -21.41
CA GLU A 344 -0.27 -29.53 -20.06
C GLU A 344 0.84 -28.82 -19.27
N GLY A 345 0.49 -27.79 -18.52
CA GLY A 345 1.38 -27.10 -17.58
C GLY A 345 0.75 -26.98 -16.20
N ASP A 346 1.47 -27.38 -15.16
CA ASP A 346 1.00 -27.37 -13.79
C ASP A 346 1.92 -26.55 -12.88
N VAL A 347 1.34 -25.82 -11.93
CA VAL A 347 2.04 -25.24 -10.79
C VAL A 347 1.35 -25.65 -9.49
N THR A 348 2.10 -25.99 -8.45
CA THR A 348 1.56 -26.25 -7.11
C THR A 348 2.42 -25.60 -6.04
N PHE A 349 1.80 -24.72 -5.25
CA PHE A 349 2.44 -24.08 -4.10
C PHE A 349 2.34 -24.96 -2.85
N ALA A 350 3.44 -25.03 -2.09
CA ALA A 350 3.54 -25.86 -0.89
C ALA A 350 2.74 -25.31 0.28
N ASP A 351 2.19 -26.21 1.11
CA ASP A 351 1.49 -25.89 2.34
C ASP A 351 2.43 -25.90 3.57
N GLY A 352 1.87 -25.60 4.74
CA GLY A 352 2.54 -25.82 6.04
C GLY A 352 3.64 -24.82 6.43
N PHE A 353 3.99 -23.85 5.58
CA PHE A 353 4.94 -22.80 5.91
C PHE A 353 4.34 -21.79 6.91
N PRO A 354 5.01 -21.48 8.04
CA PRO A 354 4.54 -20.47 8.98
C PRO A 354 4.33 -19.10 8.32
N PRO A 355 3.33 -18.30 8.77
CA PRO A 355 3.08 -16.96 8.22
C PRO A 355 4.23 -15.97 8.47
N SER A 356 5.18 -16.31 9.35
CA SER A 356 6.36 -15.49 9.63
C SER A 356 7.51 -15.68 8.63
N CYS A 357 7.37 -16.56 7.64
CA CYS A 357 8.43 -16.84 6.67
C CYS A 357 8.43 -15.79 5.54
N ASP A 358 9.62 -15.35 5.10
CA ASP A 358 9.75 -14.30 4.08
C ASP A 358 9.05 -14.64 2.75
N PHE A 359 8.96 -15.94 2.40
CA PHE A 359 8.20 -16.43 1.24
C PHE A 359 6.70 -16.07 1.30
N LYS A 360 6.13 -15.85 2.50
CA LYS A 360 4.72 -15.45 2.69
C LYS A 360 4.50 -13.95 2.57
N LEU A 361 5.47 -13.17 2.07
CA LEU A 361 5.27 -11.79 1.67
C LEU A 361 4.77 -11.74 0.21
N PRO A 362 3.79 -10.88 -0.14
CA PRO A 362 3.19 -10.87 -1.48
C PRO A 362 4.21 -10.78 -2.63
N CYS A 363 5.19 -9.87 -2.53
CA CYS A 363 6.23 -9.70 -3.54
C CYS A 363 7.11 -10.97 -3.67
N ASN A 364 7.51 -11.59 -2.57
CA ASN A 364 8.33 -12.81 -2.60
C ASN A 364 7.54 -14.01 -3.13
N PHE A 365 6.23 -14.04 -2.88
CA PHE A 365 5.34 -15.03 -3.46
C PHE A 365 5.19 -14.85 -4.97
N ALA A 366 5.11 -13.59 -5.46
CA ALA A 366 5.10 -13.27 -6.88
C ALA A 366 6.40 -13.66 -7.61
N GLU A 367 7.56 -13.53 -6.95
CA GLU A 367 8.84 -14.04 -7.48
C GLU A 367 8.79 -15.54 -7.75
N VAL A 368 8.30 -16.31 -6.77
CA VAL A 368 8.17 -17.78 -6.91
C VAL A 368 7.09 -18.13 -7.93
N ALA A 369 5.95 -17.44 -7.94
CA ALA A 369 4.91 -17.67 -8.95
C ALA A 369 5.45 -17.47 -10.37
N THR A 370 6.20 -16.39 -10.59
CA THR A 370 6.82 -16.09 -11.89
C THR A 370 7.80 -17.18 -12.31
N HIS A 371 8.62 -17.66 -11.37
CA HIS A 371 9.55 -18.77 -11.61
C HIS A 371 8.83 -20.06 -12.04
N GLU A 372 7.83 -20.50 -11.27
CA GLU A 372 7.15 -21.77 -11.58
C GLU A 372 6.27 -21.68 -12.84
N VAL A 373 5.69 -20.52 -13.15
CA VAL A 373 5.04 -20.27 -14.45
C VAL A 373 6.04 -20.40 -15.59
N GLY A 374 7.27 -19.94 -15.40
CA GLY A 374 8.37 -20.16 -16.35
C GLY A 374 8.58 -21.64 -16.67
N HIS A 375 8.53 -22.52 -15.67
CA HIS A 375 8.56 -23.96 -15.89
C HIS A 375 7.34 -24.48 -16.66
N ALA A 376 6.14 -24.02 -16.32
CA ALA A 376 4.89 -24.42 -16.99
C ALA A 376 4.84 -24.02 -18.47
N ILE A 377 5.64 -23.03 -18.89
CA ILE A 377 5.80 -22.62 -20.31
C ILE A 377 7.09 -23.18 -20.97
N GLY A 378 7.80 -24.06 -20.27
CA GLY A 378 8.91 -24.84 -20.81
C GLY A 378 10.31 -24.29 -20.55
N LEU A 379 10.45 -23.19 -19.81
CA LEU A 379 11.77 -22.70 -19.40
C LEU A 379 12.38 -23.64 -18.35
N LEU A 380 13.68 -23.87 -18.50
CA LEU A 380 14.48 -24.53 -17.48
C LEU A 380 15.13 -23.46 -16.60
N HIS A 381 15.78 -23.88 -15.52
CA HIS A 381 16.58 -22.94 -14.75
C HIS A 381 17.70 -22.33 -15.59
N SER A 382 17.95 -21.03 -15.39
CA SER A 382 19.09 -20.30 -15.96
C SER A 382 20.43 -20.95 -15.57
N SER A 383 20.53 -21.36 -14.31
CA SER A 383 21.64 -22.14 -13.77
C SER A 383 21.18 -22.96 -12.56
N ASN A 384 21.77 -24.15 -12.42
CA ASN A 384 21.68 -24.96 -11.20
C ASN A 384 22.99 -24.90 -10.40
N ASP A 385 23.92 -24.02 -10.79
CA ASP A 385 25.16 -23.79 -10.08
C ASP A 385 25.01 -22.61 -9.10
N PRO A 386 24.99 -22.82 -7.78
CA PRO A 386 24.99 -21.74 -6.81
C PRO A 386 26.29 -20.97 -6.73
N SER A 387 27.34 -21.41 -7.43
CA SER A 387 28.54 -20.61 -7.71
C SER A 387 28.44 -19.78 -8.98
N GLU A 388 27.27 -19.75 -9.63
CA GLU A 388 27.13 -19.17 -10.96
C GLU A 388 27.81 -17.80 -11.00
N SER A 389 28.86 -17.76 -11.81
CA SER A 389 29.76 -16.63 -11.89
C SER A 389 29.30 -15.62 -12.92
N ASP A 390 28.41 -16.04 -13.82
CA ASP A 390 27.71 -15.18 -14.75
C ASP A 390 26.52 -14.50 -14.04
N PRO A 391 26.58 -13.18 -13.80
CA PRO A 391 25.49 -12.46 -13.15
C PRO A 391 24.17 -12.56 -13.92
N ALA A 392 24.20 -12.69 -15.25
CA ALA A 392 22.99 -12.80 -16.06
C ALA A 392 22.20 -14.08 -15.72
N LEU A 393 22.91 -15.17 -15.45
CA LEU A 393 22.33 -16.47 -15.08
C LEU A 393 22.00 -16.53 -13.57
N ALA A 394 22.88 -15.98 -12.72
CA ALA A 394 22.74 -16.03 -11.26
C ALA A 394 21.65 -15.11 -10.71
N GLU A 395 21.39 -13.99 -11.38
CA GLU A 395 20.37 -13.03 -10.95
C GLU A 395 18.99 -13.31 -11.57
N ALA A 396 18.92 -14.19 -12.56
CA ALA A 396 17.70 -14.55 -13.28
C ALA A 396 16.57 -14.98 -12.35
N THR A 397 15.34 -14.72 -12.78
CA THR A 397 14.14 -15.19 -12.07
C THR A 397 14.01 -16.69 -12.17
N MET A 398 14.42 -17.29 -13.28
CA MET A 398 14.55 -18.75 -13.45
C MET A 398 15.77 -19.34 -12.74
N TYR A 399 16.51 -18.58 -11.92
CA TYR A 399 17.55 -19.17 -11.10
C TYR A 399 16.94 -20.09 -10.03
N PHE A 400 17.53 -21.26 -9.81
CA PHE A 400 16.94 -22.34 -9.01
C PHE A 400 16.70 -22.01 -7.51
N ARG A 401 17.17 -20.87 -7.02
CA ARG A 401 16.95 -20.39 -5.65
C ARG A 401 16.19 -19.07 -5.67
N ALA A 402 15.17 -19.00 -4.83
CA ALA A 402 14.52 -17.74 -4.52
C ALA A 402 15.54 -16.75 -3.91
N SER A 403 15.52 -15.53 -4.42
CA SER A 403 16.43 -14.45 -4.04
C SER A 403 15.82 -13.55 -2.97
N PHE A 404 14.50 -13.28 -3.04
CA PHE A 404 13.77 -12.43 -2.08
C PHE A 404 14.42 -11.05 -1.88
N ASP A 405 14.92 -10.48 -2.97
CA ASP A 405 15.59 -9.18 -3.01
C ASP A 405 14.64 -8.01 -3.38
N GLY A 406 13.34 -8.29 -3.45
CA GLY A 406 12.30 -7.32 -3.82
C GLY A 406 12.03 -7.24 -5.32
N ARG A 407 12.53 -8.18 -6.14
CA ARG A 407 12.24 -8.22 -7.58
C ARG A 407 10.78 -8.51 -7.94
N CYS A 408 10.00 -9.06 -7.03
CA CYS A 408 8.63 -9.51 -7.25
C CYS A 408 8.50 -10.34 -8.55
N ALA A 409 7.51 -10.07 -9.40
CA ALA A 409 7.34 -10.73 -10.70
C ALA A 409 8.33 -10.28 -11.80
N GLY A 410 9.37 -9.51 -11.47
CA GLY A 410 10.29 -8.96 -12.47
C GLY A 410 11.18 -10.02 -13.11
N LEU A 411 11.28 -10.00 -14.45
CA LEU A 411 12.22 -10.81 -15.23
C LEU A 411 13.58 -10.14 -15.40
N LYS A 412 14.64 -10.92 -15.60
CA LYS A 412 15.99 -10.45 -15.91
C LYS A 412 16.41 -10.81 -17.33
N LEU A 413 17.63 -10.41 -17.70
CA LEU A 413 18.14 -10.51 -19.06
C LEU A 413 18.16 -11.94 -19.61
N ASP A 414 18.55 -12.93 -18.80
CA ASP A 414 18.55 -14.32 -19.23
C ASP A 414 17.14 -14.87 -19.42
N ASP A 415 16.21 -14.53 -18.53
CA ASP A 415 14.79 -14.90 -18.63
C ASP A 415 14.18 -14.38 -19.94
N ILE A 416 14.41 -13.09 -20.24
CA ILE A 416 13.97 -12.42 -21.46
C ILE A 416 14.60 -13.09 -22.69
N ALA A 417 15.90 -13.35 -22.67
CA ALA A 417 16.58 -14.03 -23.78
C ALA A 417 16.05 -15.44 -24.01
N GLY A 418 15.79 -16.19 -22.94
CA GLY A 418 15.26 -17.55 -22.97
C GLY A 418 13.86 -17.60 -23.57
N ILE A 419 12.94 -16.77 -23.08
CA ILE A 419 11.55 -16.78 -23.57
C ILE A 419 11.47 -16.28 -25.02
N SER A 420 12.24 -15.25 -25.40
CA SER A 420 12.31 -14.76 -26.78
C SER A 420 12.97 -15.73 -27.74
N PHE A 421 13.91 -16.54 -27.26
CA PHE A 421 14.48 -17.62 -28.06
C PHE A 421 13.45 -18.71 -28.34
N MET A 422 12.64 -19.07 -27.33
CA MET A 422 11.65 -20.13 -27.42
C MET A 422 10.42 -19.72 -28.21
N TYR A 423 9.97 -18.47 -28.10
CA TYR A 423 8.77 -17.92 -28.72
C TYR A 423 9.10 -16.67 -29.56
N PRO A 424 9.91 -16.79 -30.63
CA PRO A 424 10.39 -15.62 -31.37
C PRO A 424 9.26 -14.95 -32.16
N GLY A 425 9.20 -13.63 -32.04
CA GLY A 425 8.27 -12.73 -32.68
C GLY A 425 8.31 -11.42 -31.89
N GLY A 426 8.40 -10.28 -32.58
CA GLY A 426 8.13 -8.98 -31.93
C GLY A 426 6.71 -9.03 -31.36
N PRO A 427 6.42 -8.32 -30.27
CA PRO A 427 5.08 -8.36 -29.76
C PRO A 427 4.23 -7.61 -30.78
N CYS A 428 3.03 -8.10 -31.03
CA CYS A 428 2.05 -7.20 -31.57
C CYS A 428 1.99 -5.94 -30.68
N GLY A 429 1.88 -4.76 -31.26
CA GLY A 429 1.75 -3.52 -30.49
C GLY A 429 3.07 -2.86 -30.10
N ASN A 430 4.12 -3.06 -30.88
CA ASN A 430 5.41 -2.42 -30.62
C ASN A 430 5.57 -1.06 -31.34
N GLY A 431 4.57 -0.66 -32.11
CA GLY A 431 4.53 0.58 -32.88
C GLY A 431 5.21 0.48 -34.24
N ALA A 432 5.64 -0.72 -34.65
CA ALA A 432 6.28 -0.97 -35.94
C ALA A 432 5.73 -2.25 -36.58
N LEU A 433 5.25 -2.10 -37.81
CA LEU A 433 4.74 -3.22 -38.61
C LEU A 433 5.87 -4.20 -38.99
N ASP A 434 5.92 -5.33 -38.29
CA ASP A 434 6.87 -6.42 -38.51
C ASP A 434 6.44 -7.37 -39.65
N ALA A 435 7.36 -8.24 -40.10
CA ALA A 435 7.16 -9.10 -41.26
C ALA A 435 6.04 -10.16 -41.09
N ASN A 436 5.57 -10.37 -39.87
CA ASN A 436 4.54 -11.33 -39.45
C ASN A 436 3.22 -10.65 -39.03
N GLU A 437 3.10 -9.35 -39.24
CA GLU A 437 1.97 -8.53 -38.81
C GLU A 437 1.18 -7.99 -40.02
N ALA A 438 -0.15 -7.93 -39.91
CA ALA A 438 -1.02 -7.28 -40.89
C ALA A 438 -1.29 -5.81 -40.55
N CYS A 439 -1.13 -5.44 -39.28
CA CYS A 439 -1.22 -4.10 -38.72
C CYS A 439 -0.33 -4.04 -37.46
N ASP A 440 -0.06 -2.84 -36.94
CA ASP A 440 0.46 -2.60 -35.59
C ASP A 440 0.06 -1.16 -35.22
N ASP A 441 -0.67 -0.99 -34.12
CA ASP A 441 -1.16 0.30 -33.61
C ASP A 441 -0.47 0.70 -32.29
N GLY A 442 0.66 0.07 -31.97
CA GLY A 442 1.47 0.43 -30.82
C GLY A 442 0.96 -0.09 -29.49
N ASN A 443 -0.02 -1.00 -29.48
CA ASN A 443 -0.43 -1.72 -28.27
C ASN A 443 -1.07 -3.11 -28.60
N ARG A 444 -1.52 -3.85 -27.57
CA ARG A 444 -2.09 -5.21 -27.70
C ARG A 444 -3.56 -5.29 -27.31
N GLU A 445 -4.22 -4.14 -27.29
CA GLU A 445 -5.66 -4.08 -27.11
C GLU A 445 -6.32 -4.67 -28.37
N SER A 446 -7.62 -4.89 -28.30
CA SER A 446 -8.39 -5.34 -29.45
C SER A 446 -9.51 -4.35 -29.60
N CYS A 447 -10.03 -4.24 -30.82
CA CYS A 447 -10.99 -3.21 -31.19
C CYS A 447 -10.40 -1.80 -31.16
N ASP A 448 -9.14 -1.65 -31.54
CA ASP A 448 -8.42 -0.37 -31.74
C ASP A 448 -7.75 -0.27 -33.11
N GLY A 449 -8.02 -1.24 -33.99
CA GLY A 449 -7.58 -1.27 -35.38
C GLY A 449 -6.58 -2.37 -35.65
N CYS A 450 -5.95 -2.90 -34.59
CA CYS A 450 -5.07 -4.03 -34.66
C CYS A 450 -5.23 -4.96 -33.46
N SER A 451 -5.77 -6.15 -33.71
CA SER A 451 -5.96 -7.17 -32.65
C SER A 451 -4.65 -7.51 -31.93
N LEU A 452 -4.76 -8.14 -30.75
CA LEU A 452 -3.62 -8.64 -29.93
C LEU A 452 -2.65 -9.63 -30.62
N PHE A 453 -2.96 -9.99 -31.86
CA PHE A 453 -2.26 -10.92 -32.76
C PHE A 453 -1.82 -10.26 -34.08
N CYS A 454 -1.96 -8.94 -34.16
CA CYS A 454 -1.60 -8.09 -35.28
C CYS A 454 -2.30 -8.47 -36.59
N GLN A 455 -3.59 -8.75 -36.49
CA GLN A 455 -4.52 -8.84 -37.62
C GLN A 455 -5.40 -7.59 -37.66
N THR A 456 -5.57 -7.03 -38.86
CA THR A 456 -6.50 -5.90 -39.08
C THR A 456 -7.91 -6.34 -38.69
N GLU A 457 -8.56 -5.54 -37.86
CA GLU A 457 -9.89 -5.84 -37.34
C GLU A 457 -10.97 -5.26 -38.28
N PRO A 458 -11.72 -6.09 -39.05
CA PRO A 458 -12.83 -5.60 -39.87
C PRO A 458 -14.01 -5.16 -38.99
N GLY A 459 -14.68 -4.07 -39.33
CA GLY A 459 -15.76 -3.49 -38.50
C GLY A 459 -15.26 -2.89 -37.19
N PHE A 460 -14.01 -2.42 -37.16
CA PHE A 460 -13.49 -1.56 -36.09
C PHE A 460 -13.80 -0.07 -36.34
N ALA A 461 -14.01 0.30 -37.60
CA ALA A 461 -14.22 1.68 -37.98
C ALA A 461 -15.70 1.92 -38.25
N CYS A 462 -16.31 2.74 -37.39
CA CYS A 462 -17.71 3.04 -37.52
C CYS A 462 -18.07 3.64 -38.88
N GLY A 463 -19.20 3.21 -39.44
CA GLY A 463 -19.74 3.68 -40.71
C GLY A 463 -19.10 3.02 -41.93
N ASP A 464 -18.41 1.89 -41.77
CA ASP A 464 -17.79 1.15 -42.88
C ASP A 464 -18.76 0.16 -43.57
N GLY A 465 -19.94 -0.03 -43.00
CA GLY A 465 -20.99 -0.93 -43.49
C GLY A 465 -20.82 -2.37 -43.02
N VAL A 466 -19.92 -2.65 -42.07
CA VAL A 466 -19.56 -3.98 -41.58
C VAL A 466 -19.73 -4.05 -40.06
N PHE A 467 -20.96 -4.30 -39.61
CA PHE A 467 -21.25 -4.52 -38.20
C PHE A 467 -20.44 -5.70 -37.60
N ASN A 468 -19.53 -5.39 -36.68
CA ASN A 468 -18.77 -6.37 -35.91
C ASN A 468 -19.10 -6.25 -34.41
N PRO A 469 -19.94 -7.14 -33.85
CA PRO A 469 -20.37 -7.05 -32.45
C PRO A 469 -19.24 -7.27 -31.42
N ALA A 470 -18.03 -7.66 -31.86
CA ALA A 470 -16.86 -7.70 -30.99
C ALA A 470 -16.22 -6.31 -30.79
N CYS A 471 -16.30 -5.43 -31.79
CA CYS A 471 -15.67 -4.09 -31.80
C CYS A 471 -16.71 -2.96 -31.66
N GLU A 472 -17.89 -3.15 -32.23
CA GLU A 472 -19.00 -2.20 -32.28
C GLU A 472 -20.26 -2.94 -31.79
N PRO A 473 -20.57 -2.89 -30.48
CA PRO A 473 -21.58 -3.75 -29.90
C PRO A 473 -23.02 -3.42 -30.35
N ASP A 474 -23.28 -2.19 -30.80
CA ASP A 474 -24.64 -1.69 -30.97
C ASP A 474 -25.09 -1.62 -32.44
N CYS A 475 -24.38 -0.90 -33.31
CA CYS A 475 -24.77 -0.74 -34.71
C CYS A 475 -23.60 -0.37 -35.64
N ASP A 476 -23.80 -0.55 -36.95
CA ASP A 476 -23.07 0.14 -38.04
C ASP A 476 -24.05 0.24 -39.22
N ASP A 477 -24.31 1.46 -39.68
CA ASP A 477 -25.28 1.72 -40.75
C ASP A 477 -24.64 2.15 -42.09
N GLY A 478 -23.31 2.09 -42.16
CA GLY A 478 -22.51 2.47 -43.33
C GLY A 478 -22.30 3.96 -43.51
N ASN A 479 -22.51 4.78 -42.47
CA ASN A 479 -22.18 6.20 -42.49
C ASN A 479 -21.79 6.74 -41.08
N LEU A 480 -21.46 8.03 -40.97
CA LEU A 480 -21.00 8.69 -39.73
C LEU A 480 -21.90 9.90 -39.37
N ILE A 481 -23.19 9.83 -39.68
CA ILE A 481 -24.15 10.89 -39.42
C ILE A 481 -24.87 10.57 -38.11
N ASP A 482 -24.68 11.43 -37.12
CA ASP A 482 -25.41 11.30 -35.86
C ASP A 482 -26.92 11.57 -36.05
N ASP A 483 -27.76 10.96 -35.21
CA ASP A 483 -29.23 11.09 -35.16
C ASP A 483 -29.99 10.51 -36.37
N ASP A 484 -29.42 9.51 -37.07
CA ASP A 484 -30.11 8.76 -38.14
C ASP A 484 -30.45 7.30 -37.79
N GLY A 485 -30.08 6.86 -36.58
CA GLY A 485 -30.29 5.51 -36.06
C GLY A 485 -29.00 4.80 -35.66
N CYS A 486 -27.85 5.22 -36.17
CA CYS A 486 -26.53 4.77 -35.72
C CYS A 486 -25.54 5.94 -35.72
N ASP A 487 -25.10 6.37 -34.55
CA ASP A 487 -24.26 7.57 -34.44
C ASP A 487 -22.81 7.27 -34.82
N SER A 488 -22.01 8.32 -34.99
CA SER A 488 -20.61 8.23 -35.45
C SER A 488 -19.66 7.44 -34.55
N ASN A 489 -20.11 7.05 -33.35
CA ASN A 489 -19.40 6.18 -32.42
C ASN A 489 -19.97 4.74 -32.38
N CYS A 490 -20.85 4.40 -33.33
CA CYS A 490 -21.46 3.08 -33.48
C CYS A 490 -22.34 2.65 -32.32
N ALA A 491 -22.93 3.63 -31.64
CA ALA A 491 -24.01 3.45 -30.70
C ALA A 491 -25.36 3.83 -31.34
N PHE A 492 -26.43 3.18 -30.90
CA PHE A 492 -27.77 3.61 -31.33
C PHE A 492 -28.02 5.05 -30.91
N SER A 493 -28.61 5.84 -31.82
CA SER A 493 -28.92 7.23 -31.52
C SER A 493 -29.83 7.36 -30.29
N GLY A 494 -29.40 8.17 -29.32
CA GLY A 494 -30.17 8.54 -28.15
C GLY A 494 -29.33 8.67 -26.88
N CYS A 495 -29.98 9.13 -25.82
CA CYS A 495 -29.28 9.54 -24.61
C CYS A 495 -28.44 8.46 -23.93
N GLY A 496 -27.22 8.85 -23.56
CA GLY A 496 -26.25 8.04 -22.84
C GLY A 496 -25.41 7.18 -23.77
N ASN A 497 -25.32 7.56 -25.03
CA ASN A 497 -24.63 6.79 -26.06
C ASN A 497 -23.23 7.32 -26.36
N GLY A 498 -22.84 8.46 -25.78
CA GLY A 498 -21.54 9.11 -25.93
C GLY A 498 -21.47 10.17 -27.03
N VAL A 499 -22.58 10.45 -27.71
CA VAL A 499 -22.67 11.45 -28.78
C VAL A 499 -23.79 12.43 -28.43
N GLN A 500 -23.42 13.68 -28.16
CA GLN A 500 -24.42 14.72 -27.92
C GLN A 500 -25.15 15.08 -29.23
N THR A 501 -26.36 14.57 -29.39
CA THR A 501 -27.21 14.78 -30.58
C THR A 501 -28.12 16.02 -30.45
N ALA A 502 -28.87 16.31 -31.52
CA ALA A 502 -29.76 17.48 -31.59
C ALA A 502 -31.00 17.31 -30.69
N GLY A 503 -30.89 17.74 -29.43
CA GLY A 503 -31.97 17.64 -28.44
C GLY A 503 -31.48 17.38 -27.02
N GLU A 504 -30.21 17.03 -26.89
CA GLU A 504 -29.53 16.70 -25.63
C GLU A 504 -28.71 17.89 -25.12
N GLU A 505 -28.75 18.13 -23.81
CA GLU A 505 -27.94 19.16 -23.16
C GLU A 505 -26.55 18.64 -22.76
N CYS A 506 -26.42 17.33 -22.58
CA CYS A 506 -25.19 16.58 -22.35
C CYS A 506 -25.34 15.15 -22.89
N ASP A 507 -24.23 14.43 -22.99
CA ASP A 507 -24.19 12.96 -23.07
C ASP A 507 -22.85 12.50 -22.49
N ASP A 508 -22.86 11.69 -21.45
CA ASP A 508 -21.65 11.19 -20.77
C ASP A 508 -21.39 9.69 -21.02
N GLY A 509 -22.03 9.12 -22.04
CA GLY A 509 -21.79 7.75 -22.49
C GLY A 509 -22.46 6.68 -21.65
N ASN A 510 -23.40 7.04 -20.77
CA ASN A 510 -24.27 6.06 -20.13
C ASN A 510 -25.63 6.67 -19.71
N SER A 511 -26.54 5.83 -19.20
CA SER A 511 -27.88 6.26 -18.74
C SER A 511 -28.03 6.20 -17.22
N ALA A 512 -26.93 6.27 -16.46
CA ALA A 512 -27.02 6.48 -15.03
C ALA A 512 -27.52 7.91 -14.78
N ASP A 513 -28.20 8.08 -13.64
CA ASP A 513 -28.40 9.41 -13.11
C ASP A 513 -27.29 9.62 -12.05
N GLU A 514 -27.01 10.88 -11.75
CA GLU A 514 -26.05 11.31 -10.73
C GLU A 514 -24.57 11.01 -11.09
N ASP A 515 -24.19 11.14 -12.35
CA ASP A 515 -22.80 11.03 -12.84
C ASP A 515 -22.36 12.12 -13.83
N GLY A 516 -23.23 13.11 -14.07
CA GLY A 516 -22.89 14.35 -14.79
C GLY A 516 -23.81 14.61 -15.97
N CYS A 517 -24.52 13.58 -16.42
CA CYS A 517 -25.59 13.68 -17.38
C CYS A 517 -26.72 12.72 -17.01
N SER A 518 -27.94 13.23 -16.88
CA SER A 518 -29.07 12.38 -16.48
C SER A 518 -29.44 11.36 -17.57
N SER A 519 -30.20 10.34 -17.20
CA SER A 519 -30.77 9.34 -18.12
C SER A 519 -31.71 9.89 -19.21
N VAL A 520 -31.99 11.19 -19.18
CA VAL A 520 -32.76 11.95 -20.19
C VAL A 520 -31.95 13.07 -20.83
N CYS A 521 -30.63 13.07 -20.65
CA CYS A 521 -29.64 13.94 -21.27
C CYS A 521 -29.83 15.42 -20.98
N VAL A 522 -30.20 15.67 -19.73
CA VAL A 522 -30.17 16.99 -19.10
C VAL A 522 -28.94 17.06 -18.21
N LEU A 523 -28.20 18.16 -18.30
CA LEU A 523 -26.99 18.40 -17.51
C LEU A 523 -27.33 18.31 -16.02
N GLU A 524 -26.54 17.51 -15.31
CA GLU A 524 -26.61 17.36 -13.86
C GLU A 524 -25.51 18.20 -13.24
N PHE A 525 -25.88 19.17 -12.43
CA PHE A 525 -24.92 20.07 -11.82
C PHE A 525 -25.46 20.69 -10.55
N CYS A 526 -24.54 21.03 -9.66
CA CYS A 526 -24.89 21.73 -8.44
C CYS A 526 -25.64 23.04 -8.72
N GLY A 527 -26.83 23.17 -8.16
CA GLY A 527 -27.68 24.35 -8.34
C GLY A 527 -28.75 24.21 -9.43
N ASP A 528 -29.08 22.99 -9.86
CA ASP A 528 -30.11 22.68 -10.85
C ASP A 528 -31.51 22.37 -10.25
N ASP A 529 -31.70 22.60 -8.96
CA ASP A 529 -32.88 22.24 -8.14
C ASP A 529 -33.08 20.72 -7.92
N VAL A 530 -32.12 19.86 -8.30
CA VAL A 530 -32.20 18.39 -8.15
C VAL A 530 -31.02 17.85 -7.33
N LEU A 531 -31.28 17.33 -6.12
CA LEU A 531 -30.24 16.72 -5.29
C LEU A 531 -29.73 15.40 -5.90
N GLN A 532 -28.43 15.34 -6.23
CA GLN A 532 -27.73 14.23 -6.90
C GLN A 532 -26.60 13.63 -6.02
N PRO A 533 -26.88 12.75 -5.04
CA PRO A 533 -25.87 12.20 -4.13
C PRO A 533 -24.68 11.47 -4.78
N GLY A 534 -24.88 10.87 -5.94
CA GLY A 534 -23.88 10.15 -6.75
C GLY A 534 -22.77 11.05 -7.27
N LEU A 535 -23.09 12.31 -7.60
CA LEU A 535 -22.13 13.37 -7.96
C LEU A 535 -21.38 13.96 -6.76
N GLY A 536 -21.61 13.41 -5.56
CA GLY A 536 -20.96 13.88 -4.34
C GLY A 536 -21.72 15.02 -3.66
N GLU A 537 -22.88 15.42 -4.18
CA GLU A 537 -23.75 16.41 -3.54
C GLU A 537 -24.21 15.95 -2.15
N LYS A 538 -24.39 16.93 -1.28
CA LYS A 538 -24.85 16.74 0.11
C LYS A 538 -26.05 17.65 0.42
N CYS A 539 -26.32 18.63 -0.43
CA CYS A 539 -27.44 19.57 -0.40
C CYS A 539 -27.72 20.07 -1.83
N GLU A 540 -28.82 20.80 -2.01
CA GLU A 540 -29.19 21.48 -3.26
C GLU A 540 -30.13 22.66 -2.91
N ASP A 541 -29.89 23.84 -3.50
CA ASP A 541 -30.67 25.06 -3.27
C ASP A 541 -30.90 25.94 -4.51
N GLY A 542 -30.82 25.34 -5.71
CA GLY A 542 -31.28 25.91 -6.97
C GLY A 542 -30.34 26.93 -7.57
N ASN A 543 -29.11 27.01 -7.06
CA ASN A 543 -28.04 27.84 -7.60
C ASN A 543 -26.65 27.36 -7.12
N ALA A 544 -25.58 27.89 -7.72
CA ALA A 544 -24.20 27.55 -7.35
C ALA A 544 -23.49 28.68 -6.57
N VAL A 545 -24.21 29.38 -5.69
CA VAL A 545 -23.67 30.51 -4.90
C VAL A 545 -23.21 30.02 -3.54
N ASP A 546 -21.92 30.09 -3.26
CA ASP A 546 -21.40 29.78 -1.93
C ASP A 546 -22.06 30.61 -0.81
N GLY A 547 -22.30 29.96 0.31
CA GLY A 547 -22.74 30.50 1.59
C GLY A 547 -24.26 30.51 1.81
N ASP A 548 -25.07 30.12 0.83
CA ASP A 548 -26.53 30.24 0.90
C ASP A 548 -27.30 29.04 1.44
N SER A 549 -26.57 28.01 1.85
CA SER A 549 -26.96 26.81 2.62
C SER A 549 -26.33 25.56 2.01
N CYS A 550 -25.99 25.67 0.72
CA CYS A 550 -25.27 24.73 -0.08
C CYS A 550 -24.18 25.47 -0.85
N SER A 551 -22.96 24.94 -0.86
CA SER A 551 -21.87 25.59 -1.59
C SER A 551 -22.08 25.48 -3.09
N GLY A 552 -21.34 26.25 -3.89
CA GLY A 552 -21.27 26.07 -5.33
C GLY A 552 -20.78 24.68 -5.79
N ASP A 553 -20.19 23.89 -4.87
CA ASP A 553 -19.84 22.47 -5.06
C ASP A 553 -20.80 21.49 -4.33
N CYS A 554 -22.01 21.95 -4.01
CA CYS A 554 -23.12 21.24 -3.37
C CYS A 554 -22.79 20.50 -2.08
N GLN A 555 -21.92 21.09 -1.26
CA GLN A 555 -21.59 20.63 0.08
C GLN A 555 -22.41 21.40 1.12
N ILE A 556 -22.92 20.69 2.15
CA ILE A 556 -23.74 21.32 3.19
C ILE A 556 -22.89 22.33 3.97
N GLU A 557 -23.22 23.61 3.87
CA GLU A 557 -22.47 24.72 4.48
C GLU A 557 -22.88 24.99 5.95
N ARG A 558 -23.30 23.94 6.67
CA ARG A 558 -24.08 23.98 7.92
C ARG A 558 -23.89 25.23 8.80
N VAL A 559 -24.91 26.07 8.81
CA VAL A 559 -25.16 27.06 9.87
C VAL A 559 -25.41 26.35 11.22
N GLN A 560 -24.81 26.86 12.30
CA GLN A 560 -25.03 26.41 13.69
C GLN A 560 -26.51 26.11 13.96
N SER A 561 -26.83 24.93 14.50
CA SER A 561 -28.20 24.59 14.91
C SER A 561 -28.75 25.61 15.91
N LYS A 562 -30.08 25.75 16.00
CA LYS A 562 -30.72 26.69 16.96
C LYS A 562 -30.26 26.45 18.40
N GLU A 563 -29.98 25.20 18.74
CA GLU A 563 -29.45 24.76 20.03
C GLU A 563 -27.99 25.20 20.22
N GLN A 564 -27.14 25.03 19.21
CA GLN A 564 -25.76 25.53 19.21
C GLN A 564 -25.72 27.07 19.25
N GLN A 565 -26.53 27.76 18.45
CA GLN A 565 -26.67 29.22 18.51
C GLN A 565 -27.06 29.68 19.92
N LYS A 566 -27.97 28.96 20.58
CA LYS A 566 -28.39 29.27 21.95
C LYS A 566 -27.26 29.03 22.94
N CYS A 567 -26.50 27.94 22.80
CA CYS A 567 -25.29 27.68 23.58
C CYS A 567 -24.31 28.86 23.47
N ILE A 568 -23.92 29.21 22.24
CA ILE A 568 -22.99 30.30 21.93
C ILE A 568 -23.48 31.62 22.57
N VAL A 569 -24.72 32.03 22.28
CA VAL A 569 -25.28 33.30 22.77
C VAL A 569 -25.35 33.33 24.30
N ASP A 570 -25.68 32.21 24.95
CA ASP A 570 -25.78 32.15 26.41
C ASP A 570 -24.40 32.19 27.08
N LEU A 571 -23.37 31.61 26.48
CA LEU A 571 -22.00 31.69 26.98
C LEU A 571 -21.41 33.09 26.79
N ASN A 572 -21.56 33.72 25.63
CA ASN A 572 -21.09 35.10 25.42
C ASN A 572 -21.72 36.09 26.42
N LYS A 573 -23.01 35.89 26.72
CA LYS A 573 -23.70 36.67 27.74
C LYS A 573 -23.17 36.39 29.15
N SER A 574 -22.67 35.19 29.40
CA SER A 574 -22.03 34.83 30.67
C SER A 574 -20.63 35.42 30.77
N PHE A 575 -19.84 35.40 29.70
CA PHE A 575 -18.54 36.08 29.59
C PHE A 575 -18.66 37.56 29.99
N ALA A 576 -19.59 38.28 29.35
CA ALA A 576 -19.86 39.69 29.68
C ALA A 576 -20.33 39.93 31.12
N LYS A 577 -20.92 38.93 31.78
CA LYS A 577 -21.33 39.03 33.18
C LYS A 577 -20.19 38.77 34.15
N VAL A 578 -19.30 37.83 33.84
CA VAL A 578 -18.10 37.55 34.64
C VAL A 578 -17.16 38.74 34.57
N ALA A 579 -16.82 39.21 33.36
CA ALA A 579 -16.02 40.41 33.11
C ALA A 579 -16.59 41.63 33.87
N LYS A 580 -17.90 41.89 33.72
CA LYS A 580 -18.58 42.96 34.46
C LYS A 580 -18.55 42.80 35.99
N ALA A 581 -18.57 41.57 36.51
CA ALA A 581 -18.44 41.33 37.94
C ALA A 581 -17.01 41.63 38.40
N GLN A 582 -16.02 41.10 37.69
CA GLN A 582 -14.60 41.31 37.98
C GLN A 582 -14.24 42.80 37.91
N GLY A 583 -14.55 43.51 36.83
CA GLY A 583 -14.30 44.95 36.71
C GLY A 583 -15.08 45.81 37.72
N ARG A 584 -16.10 45.28 38.40
CA ARG A 584 -16.73 45.97 39.55
C ARG A 584 -15.94 45.78 40.83
N GLU A 585 -15.41 44.59 41.07
CA GLU A 585 -14.55 44.32 42.22
C GLU A 585 -13.24 45.10 42.08
N ILE A 586 -12.54 45.02 40.94
CA ILE A 586 -11.30 45.77 40.68
C ILE A 586 -11.50 47.29 40.89
N TYR A 587 -12.53 47.87 40.26
CA TYR A 587 -12.84 49.30 40.45
C TYR A 587 -13.14 49.65 41.91
N GLY A 588 -13.81 48.76 42.65
CA GLY A 588 -14.08 48.93 44.08
C GLY A 588 -12.78 48.95 44.89
N CYS A 589 -11.88 48.00 44.61
CA CYS A 589 -10.57 47.88 45.25
C CYS A 589 -9.69 49.09 44.98
N ILE A 590 -9.58 49.53 43.72
CA ILE A 590 -8.83 50.74 43.37
C ILE A 590 -9.41 51.96 44.08
N LYS A 591 -10.73 52.10 44.11
CA LYS A 591 -11.41 53.24 44.75
C LYS A 591 -11.20 53.28 46.26
N GLU A 592 -11.31 52.16 46.95
CA GLU A 592 -11.10 52.11 48.39
C GLU A 592 -9.60 52.13 48.76
N GLY A 593 -8.73 51.56 47.92
CA GLY A 593 -7.28 51.65 48.00
C GLY A 593 -6.77 53.09 47.88
N ALA A 594 -7.23 53.82 46.86
CA ALA A 594 -6.93 55.25 46.69
C ALA A 594 -7.39 56.11 47.88
N ARG A 595 -8.34 55.62 48.68
CA ARG A 595 -8.84 56.28 49.91
C ARG A 595 -8.15 55.80 51.18
N GLY A 596 -7.23 54.84 51.09
CA GLY A 596 -6.57 54.21 52.24
C GLY A 596 -7.52 53.40 53.13
N LYS A 597 -8.56 52.79 52.55
CA LYS A 597 -9.64 52.08 53.28
C LYS A 597 -9.57 50.56 53.21
N LEU A 598 -8.54 49.99 52.60
CA LEU A 598 -8.32 48.55 52.60
C LEU A 598 -7.69 48.15 53.94
N GLU A 599 -8.39 47.31 54.72
CA GLU A 599 -8.02 46.92 56.09
C GLU A 599 -6.83 45.92 56.10
N GLY A 600 -5.63 46.40 55.76
CA GLY A 600 -4.40 45.60 55.77
C GLY A 600 -4.19 44.67 54.56
N GLN A 601 -5.05 44.80 53.54
CA GLN A 601 -4.94 44.11 52.26
C GLN A 601 -4.40 45.07 51.20
N SER A 602 -3.56 44.58 50.28
CA SER A 602 -3.10 45.37 49.13
C SER A 602 -4.21 45.56 48.09
N ILE A 603 -4.08 46.53 47.20
CA ILE A 603 -4.98 46.79 46.07
C ILE A 603 -4.97 45.59 45.10
N GLU A 604 -3.79 45.02 44.84
CA GLU A 604 -3.66 43.80 44.02
C GLU A 604 -4.39 42.60 44.64
N GLU A 605 -4.13 42.36 45.94
CA GLU A 605 -4.78 41.29 46.68
C GLU A 605 -6.30 41.48 46.70
N CYS A 606 -6.78 42.71 46.91
CA CYS A 606 -8.21 43.01 46.87
C CYS A 606 -8.82 42.70 45.50
N SER A 607 -8.12 43.10 44.43
CA SER A 607 -8.59 42.99 43.05
C SER A 607 -8.80 41.54 42.58
N THR A 608 -8.16 40.58 43.23
CA THR A 608 -8.27 39.13 42.93
C THR A 608 -9.05 38.33 43.98
N ALA A 609 -9.31 38.89 45.16
CA ALA A 609 -9.91 38.16 46.28
C ALA A 609 -11.39 37.78 46.12
N ASP A 610 -12.17 38.50 45.29
CA ASP A 610 -13.63 38.36 45.18
C ASP A 610 -14.32 38.21 46.55
N ALA A 611 -14.05 39.13 47.49
CA ALA A 611 -14.53 39.03 48.87
C ALA A 611 -16.07 38.86 49.00
N GLY A 612 -16.83 39.37 48.02
CA GLY A 612 -18.28 39.22 47.95
C GLY A 612 -18.78 37.92 47.29
N GLY A 613 -17.88 37.10 46.75
CA GLY A 613 -18.17 35.89 45.99
C GLY A 613 -18.98 36.15 44.71
N LYS A 614 -18.98 37.39 44.18
CA LYS A 614 -19.83 37.77 43.05
C LYS A 614 -19.27 37.23 41.75
N VAL A 615 -17.95 37.20 41.60
CA VAL A 615 -17.24 36.66 40.45
C VAL A 615 -17.40 35.15 40.44
N ALA A 616 -17.13 34.47 41.56
CA ALA A 616 -17.33 33.04 41.71
C ALA A 616 -18.78 32.60 41.40
N ARG A 617 -19.79 33.35 41.88
CA ARG A 617 -21.21 33.09 41.54
C ARG A 617 -21.51 33.29 40.06
N ALA A 618 -20.85 34.24 39.39
CA ALA A 618 -21.02 34.44 37.95
C ALA A 618 -20.37 33.29 37.17
N GLN A 619 -19.16 32.87 37.56
CA GLN A 619 -18.43 31.75 36.96
C GLN A 619 -19.21 30.43 37.09
N LEU A 620 -19.76 30.15 38.27
CA LEU A 620 -20.61 28.97 38.49
C LEU A 620 -21.85 28.97 37.59
N LYS A 621 -22.46 30.14 37.37
CA LYS A 621 -23.60 30.26 36.43
C LYS A 621 -23.20 29.98 35.00
N THR A 622 -21.96 30.28 34.60
CA THR A 622 -21.42 29.90 33.29
C THR A 622 -21.35 28.38 33.16
N VAL A 623 -20.76 27.69 34.16
CA VAL A 623 -20.63 26.22 34.17
C VAL A 623 -22.00 25.54 34.10
N ILE A 624 -22.95 26.00 34.91
CA ILE A 624 -24.33 25.48 34.89
C ILE A 624 -24.97 25.66 33.52
N LYS A 625 -24.79 26.83 32.88
CA LYS A 625 -25.34 27.10 31.55
C LYS A 625 -24.69 26.26 30.47
N GLU A 626 -23.37 26.08 30.49
CA GLU A 626 -22.68 25.19 29.55
C GLU A 626 -23.24 23.78 29.64
N ASN A 627 -23.33 23.23 30.86
CA ASN A 627 -23.89 21.89 31.05
C ASN A 627 -25.34 21.81 30.53
N LEU A 628 -26.18 22.81 30.82
CA LEU A 628 -27.59 22.82 30.41
C LEU A 628 -27.85 23.13 28.92
N ARG A 629 -26.93 23.83 28.24
CA ARG A 629 -27.16 24.36 26.88
C ARG A 629 -26.23 23.80 25.83
N CYS A 630 -25.06 23.31 26.23
CA CYS A 630 -23.97 22.97 25.31
C CYS A 630 -23.54 21.49 25.40
N ARG A 631 -23.92 20.76 26.47
CA ARG A 631 -23.43 19.38 26.70
C ARG A 631 -24.51 18.31 26.87
N PHE A 632 -25.69 18.66 27.39
CA PHE A 632 -26.67 17.64 27.79
C PHE A 632 -27.50 17.05 26.62
N PHE A 633 -27.59 17.75 25.48
CA PHE A 633 -28.48 17.38 24.36
C PHE A 633 -27.93 17.70 22.96
N VAL A 634 -26.69 18.18 22.84
CA VAL A 634 -26.17 18.79 21.60
C VAL A 634 -24.68 18.52 21.50
N THR A 635 -24.18 18.26 20.29
CA THR A 635 -22.75 18.38 20.00
C THR A 635 -22.31 19.82 20.24
N PRO A 636 -21.17 20.06 20.92
CA PRO A 636 -20.64 21.41 21.09
C PRO A 636 -20.56 22.16 19.74
N PRO A 637 -20.83 23.47 19.71
CA PRO A 637 -20.59 24.28 18.51
C PRO A 637 -19.13 24.14 18.07
N ASP A 638 -18.91 24.05 16.76
CA ASP A 638 -17.60 23.99 16.12
C ASP A 638 -16.87 25.36 16.08
N PHE A 639 -17.60 26.47 16.22
CA PHE A 639 -17.02 27.81 16.41
C PHE A 639 -17.80 28.65 17.43
N GLY A 640 -17.18 29.73 17.91
CA GLY A 640 -17.83 30.67 18.84
C GLY A 640 -18.13 30.08 20.22
N TYR A 641 -17.45 28.98 20.57
CA TYR A 641 -17.54 28.22 21.81
C TYR A 641 -16.18 27.58 22.14
N THR A 642 -15.76 27.59 23.40
CA THR A 642 -14.59 26.84 23.89
C THR A 642 -14.94 25.98 25.11
N SER A 643 -15.00 26.59 26.30
CA SER A 643 -15.51 25.95 27.52
C SER A 643 -15.86 27.01 28.56
N SER A 644 -16.70 26.70 29.55
CA SER A 644 -16.93 27.64 30.65
C SER A 644 -15.67 27.90 31.48
N GLY A 645 -14.75 26.93 31.57
CA GLY A 645 -13.47 27.09 32.27
C GLY A 645 -12.61 28.17 31.61
N ASN A 646 -12.33 28.02 30.32
CA ASN A 646 -11.57 28.99 29.54
C ASN A 646 -12.23 30.37 29.55
N LEU A 647 -13.55 30.41 29.28
CA LEU A 647 -14.33 31.64 29.28
C LEU A 647 -14.27 32.37 30.62
N ASN A 648 -14.41 31.64 31.74
CA ASN A 648 -14.37 32.22 33.08
C ASN A 648 -12.97 32.73 33.45
N GLN A 649 -11.92 32.05 33.01
CA GLN A 649 -10.54 32.44 33.23
C GLN A 649 -10.22 33.71 32.45
N VAL A 650 -10.41 33.70 31.13
CA VAL A 650 -10.14 34.85 30.26
C VAL A 650 -10.95 36.07 30.70
N ALA A 651 -12.20 35.90 31.14
CA ALA A 651 -13.02 37.03 31.61
C ALA A 651 -12.44 37.75 32.84
N VAL A 652 -11.72 37.03 33.70
CA VAL A 652 -11.08 37.58 34.89
C VAL A 652 -9.75 38.22 34.52
N GLU A 653 -8.93 37.49 33.75
CA GLU A 653 -7.61 37.94 33.28
C GLU A 653 -7.71 39.20 32.44
N MET A 654 -8.66 39.27 31.50
CA MET A 654 -8.91 40.43 30.64
C MET A 654 -9.07 41.73 31.44
N GLU A 655 -9.86 41.68 32.52
CA GLU A 655 -10.15 42.88 33.32
C GLU A 655 -8.94 43.33 34.11
N LEU A 656 -8.12 42.40 34.62
CA LEU A 656 -6.91 42.75 35.36
C LEU A 656 -5.81 43.24 34.40
N SER A 657 -5.59 42.52 33.29
CA SER A 657 -4.67 42.89 32.21
C SER A 657 -4.93 44.30 31.69
N LEU A 658 -6.20 44.64 31.42
CA LEU A 658 -6.57 45.97 30.93
C LEU A 658 -6.19 47.08 31.92
N ILE A 659 -6.38 46.86 33.22
CA ILE A 659 -6.05 47.85 34.23
C ILE A 659 -4.53 47.94 34.41
N HIS A 660 -3.81 46.83 34.39
CA HIS A 660 -2.35 46.82 34.41
C HIS A 660 -1.75 47.52 33.20
N ALA A 661 -2.33 47.33 32.02
CA ALA A 661 -1.90 48.02 30.79
C ALA A 661 -2.11 49.54 30.86
N LEU A 662 -3.06 50.03 31.65
CA LEU A 662 -3.34 51.46 31.80
C LEU A 662 -2.53 52.13 32.92
N LEU A 663 -2.45 51.47 34.07
CA LEU A 663 -1.91 52.06 35.30
C LEU A 663 -0.50 51.56 35.60
N GLY A 664 -0.13 50.38 35.14
CA GLY A 664 1.13 49.71 35.41
C GLY A 664 0.92 48.32 36.02
N PRO A 665 1.96 47.46 35.99
CA PRO A 665 1.87 46.05 36.40
C PRO A 665 1.74 45.84 37.92
N ASP A 666 1.92 46.89 38.71
CA ASP A 666 1.80 46.86 40.18
C ASP A 666 0.82 47.96 40.60
N LEU A 667 -0.42 47.58 40.91
CA LEU A 667 -1.45 48.53 41.32
C LEU A 667 -1.19 49.13 42.70
N ASP A 668 -0.42 48.46 43.56
CA ASP A 668 -0.08 49.00 44.88
C ASP A 668 0.86 50.20 44.75
N LEU A 669 1.71 50.21 43.72
CA LEU A 669 2.60 51.34 43.40
C LEU A 669 1.96 52.37 42.46
N ALA A 670 1.10 51.93 41.53
CA ALA A 670 0.54 52.80 40.49
C ALA A 670 -0.62 53.68 40.96
N ILE A 671 -1.40 53.24 41.96
CA ILE A 671 -2.58 53.98 42.42
C ILE A 671 -2.18 55.17 43.30
N LEU A 672 -2.61 56.35 42.89
CA LEU A 672 -2.34 57.60 43.60
C LEU A 672 -3.37 57.79 44.73
N ALA A 673 -2.86 57.94 45.95
CA ALA A 673 -3.69 58.18 47.11
C ALA A 673 -4.34 59.57 47.02
N ALA A 674 -5.65 59.63 47.26
CA ALA A 674 -6.42 60.88 47.22
C ALA A 674 -6.00 61.88 48.33
N ALA A 675 -5.26 61.41 49.34
CA ALA A 675 -4.67 62.25 50.38
C ALA A 675 -3.44 63.03 49.87
N ASP A 676 -2.70 62.46 48.92
CA ASP A 676 -1.45 63.03 48.39
C ASP A 676 -1.72 63.90 47.16
N ASP A 677 -2.49 63.39 46.20
CA ASP A 677 -2.95 64.14 45.03
C ASP A 677 -4.37 63.74 44.65
N ARG A 678 -5.32 64.53 45.14
CA ARG A 678 -6.75 64.29 44.89
C ARG A 678 -7.12 64.43 43.41
N ALA A 679 -6.51 65.36 42.69
CA ALA A 679 -6.86 65.59 41.28
C ALA A 679 -6.38 64.41 40.42
N ALA A 680 -5.15 63.94 40.65
CA ALA A 680 -4.62 62.78 39.94
C ALA A 680 -5.37 61.48 40.30
N SER A 681 -5.74 61.30 41.58
CA SER A 681 -6.56 60.17 42.03
C SER A 681 -7.98 60.17 41.42
N ASP A 682 -8.64 61.34 41.39
CA ASP A 682 -9.97 61.49 40.77
C ASP A 682 -9.90 61.26 39.25
N CYS A 683 -8.82 61.69 38.58
CA CYS A 683 -8.54 61.37 37.17
C CYS A 683 -8.37 59.86 36.94
N GLN A 684 -7.55 59.17 37.74
CA GLN A 684 -7.37 57.71 37.65
C GLN A 684 -8.70 56.97 37.76
N LEU A 685 -9.50 57.30 38.78
CA LEU A 685 -10.81 56.67 38.99
C LEU A 685 -11.78 56.96 37.84
N ALA A 686 -11.76 58.19 37.30
CA ALA A 686 -12.59 58.56 36.16
C ALA A 686 -12.22 57.75 34.90
N VAL A 687 -10.93 57.60 34.61
CA VAL A 687 -10.41 56.82 33.47
C VAL A 687 -10.74 55.34 33.63
N VAL A 688 -10.51 54.73 34.80
CA VAL A 688 -10.85 53.33 35.06
C VAL A 688 -12.36 53.09 34.90
N GLU A 689 -13.19 53.98 35.43
CA GLU A 689 -14.65 53.85 35.30
C GLU A 689 -15.10 54.00 33.83
N ALA A 690 -14.50 54.92 33.08
CA ALA A 690 -14.81 55.14 31.67
C ALA A 690 -14.34 53.97 30.80
N THR A 691 -13.15 53.43 31.06
CA THR A 691 -12.57 52.21 30.45
C THR A 691 -13.53 51.05 30.58
N LYS A 692 -14.00 50.76 31.81
CA LYS A 692 -14.99 49.71 32.04
C LYS A 692 -16.29 49.91 31.26
N LYS A 693 -16.79 51.15 31.18
CA LYS A 693 -18.01 51.46 30.41
C LYS A 693 -17.79 51.25 28.92
N CYS A 694 -16.62 51.65 28.41
CA CYS A 694 -16.24 51.46 27.02
C CYS A 694 -16.20 49.96 26.68
N GLN A 695 -15.45 49.17 27.44
CA GLN A 695 -15.33 47.72 27.26
C GLN A 695 -16.70 47.01 27.30
N GLN A 696 -17.57 47.37 28.26
CA GLN A 696 -18.93 46.83 28.34
C GLN A 696 -19.78 47.13 27.10
N VAL A 697 -19.60 48.30 26.48
CA VAL A 697 -20.32 48.66 25.25
C VAL A 697 -19.74 47.94 24.06
N LYS A 698 -18.42 47.85 23.91
CA LYS A 698 -17.79 47.05 22.84
C LYS A 698 -18.24 45.61 22.90
N LEU A 699 -18.19 44.97 24.07
CA LEU A 699 -18.63 43.58 24.25
C LEU A 699 -20.15 43.42 24.03
N LYS A 700 -20.96 44.43 24.37
CA LYS A 700 -22.40 44.42 24.07
C LYS A 700 -22.67 44.50 22.57
N VAL A 701 -21.94 45.34 21.84
CA VAL A 701 -22.07 45.48 20.39
C VAL A 701 -21.59 44.21 19.69
N PHE A 702 -20.44 43.66 20.09
CA PHE A 702 -19.96 42.36 19.64
C PHE A 702 -21.01 41.26 19.84
N ASN A 703 -21.52 41.09 21.07
CA ASN A 703 -22.54 40.09 21.37
C ASN A 703 -23.83 40.26 20.55
N LYS A 704 -24.17 41.50 20.21
CA LYS A 704 -25.31 41.79 19.34
C LYS A 704 -25.02 41.39 17.90
N CYS A 705 -23.86 41.79 17.37
CA CYS A 705 -23.40 41.41 16.03
C CYS A 705 -23.35 39.89 15.90
N LYS A 706 -22.64 39.21 16.79
CA LYS A 706 -22.57 37.74 16.89
C LYS A 706 -23.94 37.08 16.88
N LYS A 707 -24.87 37.56 17.71
CA LYS A 707 -26.24 37.03 17.76
C LYS A 707 -27.03 37.29 16.48
N ASP A 708 -26.88 38.46 15.87
CA ASP A 708 -27.62 38.84 14.67
C ASP A 708 -27.05 38.10 13.45
N GLY A 709 -25.74 37.88 13.37
CA GLY A 709 -25.11 37.09 12.33
C GLY A 709 -25.30 35.59 12.43
N LEU A 710 -25.31 34.99 13.63
CA LEU A 710 -25.77 33.61 13.79
C LEU A 710 -27.22 33.36 13.33
N LYS A 711 -27.96 34.43 13.00
CA LYS A 711 -29.35 34.39 12.52
C LYS A 711 -29.51 34.88 11.08
N GLY A 712 -28.42 35.13 10.35
CA GLY A 712 -28.47 35.68 8.99
C GLY A 712 -29.05 37.09 8.93
N ARG A 713 -28.70 37.95 9.90
CA ARG A 713 -29.21 39.34 9.98
C ARG A 713 -28.09 40.36 10.07
N SER A 714 -26.92 40.02 9.55
CA SER A 714 -25.72 40.84 9.67
C SER A 714 -25.64 41.97 8.65
N ALA A 715 -25.16 43.10 9.12
CA ALA A 715 -24.47 44.13 8.34
C ALA A 715 -23.10 44.30 9.02
N PRO A 716 -22.01 44.61 8.29
CA PRO A 716 -22.02 45.46 7.09
C PRO A 716 -21.54 44.79 5.79
N ALA A 717 -22.38 44.98 4.75
CA ALA A 717 -22.17 44.70 3.32
C ALA A 717 -21.98 43.23 2.91
N ASP A 718 -22.97 42.72 2.16
CA ASP A 718 -22.88 41.58 1.24
C ASP A 718 -22.92 40.13 1.76
N ALA A 719 -23.83 39.80 2.68
CA ALA A 719 -24.31 38.41 2.80
C ALA A 719 -25.65 38.35 3.55
N ASP A 720 -26.72 37.86 2.91
CA ASP A 720 -27.99 37.47 3.56
C ASP A 720 -27.84 36.17 4.39
N LEU A 721 -26.60 35.79 4.71
CA LEU A 721 -26.20 34.47 5.14
C LEU A 721 -25.82 34.47 6.63
N PRO A 722 -26.24 33.45 7.40
CA PRO A 722 -25.80 33.33 8.78
C PRO A 722 -24.30 33.08 8.88
N PHE A 723 -23.66 33.59 9.95
CA PHE A 723 -22.27 33.24 10.25
C PHE A 723 -22.12 31.73 10.36
N ASP A 724 -21.15 31.21 9.63
CA ASP A 724 -20.86 29.80 9.40
C ASP A 724 -19.49 29.39 9.95
N ASP A 725 -18.59 30.36 10.22
CA ASP A 725 -17.26 30.09 10.75
C ASP A 725 -16.71 31.13 11.76
N ARG A 726 -15.45 30.94 12.15
CA ARG A 726 -14.72 31.82 13.10
C ARG A 726 -14.24 33.14 12.47
N LEU A 727 -14.06 33.19 11.16
CA LEU A 727 -13.61 34.39 10.42
C LEU A 727 -14.78 35.38 10.32
N ASP A 728 -15.94 34.89 9.95
CA ASP A 728 -17.21 35.61 9.93
C ASP A 728 -17.53 36.20 11.29
N LEU A 729 -17.36 35.39 12.33
CA LEU A 729 -17.54 35.85 13.69
C LEU A 729 -16.51 36.92 14.10
N GLY A 730 -15.28 36.82 13.59
CA GLY A 730 -14.23 37.81 13.76
C GLY A 730 -14.60 39.20 13.23
N ARG A 731 -15.44 39.30 12.19
CA ARG A 731 -15.93 40.57 11.62
C ARG A 731 -16.72 41.41 12.63
N CYS A 732 -17.27 40.78 13.67
CA CYS A 732 -17.96 41.50 14.74
C CYS A 732 -17.04 42.26 15.69
N VAL A 733 -15.75 41.91 15.74
CA VAL A 733 -14.78 42.57 16.62
C VAL A 733 -14.51 43.96 16.05
N GLY A 734 -14.88 45.00 16.81
CA GLY A 734 -14.72 46.40 16.40
C GLY A 734 -15.87 46.97 15.56
N ALA A 735 -16.81 46.14 15.10
CA ALA A 735 -17.99 46.60 14.37
C ALA A 735 -18.82 47.59 15.20
N ASP A 736 -19.21 48.72 14.60
CA ASP A 736 -20.08 49.72 15.25
C ASP A 736 -21.17 50.27 14.33
N PRO A 737 -22.07 49.41 13.81
CA PRO A 737 -23.06 49.81 12.81
C PRO A 737 -24.06 50.85 13.32
N ARG A 738 -24.14 51.09 14.63
CA ARG A 738 -25.05 52.07 15.25
C ARG A 738 -24.32 53.22 15.95
N GLY A 739 -23.01 53.35 15.78
CA GLY A 739 -22.21 54.41 16.41
C GLY A 739 -22.21 54.37 17.96
N GLN A 740 -22.52 53.22 18.57
CA GLN A 740 -22.57 53.08 20.03
C GLN A 740 -21.17 53.08 20.65
N ILE A 741 -20.20 52.42 20.00
CA ILE A 741 -18.80 52.41 20.43
C ILE A 741 -18.22 53.81 20.27
N ALA A 742 -18.37 54.43 19.09
CA ALA A 742 -17.90 55.80 18.83
C ALA A 742 -18.46 56.81 19.86
N LYS A 743 -19.75 56.67 20.22
CA LYS A 743 -20.38 57.52 21.24
C LYS A 743 -19.80 57.32 22.65
N VAL A 744 -19.61 56.08 23.08
CA VAL A 744 -19.23 55.78 24.49
C VAL A 744 -17.71 55.78 24.69
N CYS A 745 -16.97 55.14 23.78
CA CYS A 745 -15.53 55.02 23.82
C CYS A 745 -14.79 56.18 23.12
N GLY A 746 -15.48 56.98 22.30
CA GLY A 746 -14.94 58.21 21.74
C GLY A 746 -15.42 59.42 22.51
N ALA A 747 -16.61 59.92 22.17
CA ALA A 747 -17.10 61.20 22.69
C ALA A 747 -17.22 61.26 24.22
N LYS A 748 -17.91 60.29 24.84
CA LYS A 748 -18.10 60.28 26.30
C LYS A 748 -16.84 59.97 27.09
N LEU A 749 -15.91 59.20 26.51
CA LEU A 749 -14.62 58.92 27.13
C LEU A 749 -13.78 60.21 27.15
N ALA A 750 -13.68 60.90 26.02
CA ALA A 750 -12.96 62.17 25.91
C ALA A 750 -13.55 63.25 26.83
N GLU A 751 -14.88 63.37 26.89
CA GLU A 751 -15.59 64.27 27.81
C GLU A 751 -15.19 63.98 29.27
N LYS A 752 -15.25 62.71 29.68
CA LYS A 752 -14.95 62.32 31.06
C LYS A 752 -13.48 62.51 31.44
N ILE A 753 -12.56 62.31 30.49
CA ILE A 753 -11.13 62.59 30.69
C ILE A 753 -10.91 64.10 30.81
N SER A 754 -11.53 64.89 29.94
CA SER A 754 -11.45 66.35 29.99
C SER A 754 -11.95 66.92 31.33
N ASP A 755 -13.05 66.39 31.85
CA ASP A 755 -13.68 66.88 33.08
C ASP A 755 -12.85 66.60 34.35
N HIS A 756 -12.06 65.51 34.35
CA HIS A 756 -11.39 65.02 35.55
C HIS A 756 -9.86 65.05 35.50
N CYS A 757 -9.25 65.13 34.32
CA CYS A 757 -7.80 65.06 34.13
C CYS A 757 -7.18 66.39 33.66
N SER A 758 -7.97 67.46 33.53
CA SER A 758 -7.45 68.78 33.16
C SER A 758 -6.48 69.31 34.22
N GLY A 759 -5.24 69.56 33.80
CA GLY A 759 -4.16 70.04 34.69
C GLY A 759 -3.46 68.95 35.51
N VAL A 760 -3.77 67.67 35.28
CA VAL A 760 -3.11 66.52 35.91
C VAL A 760 -1.93 66.06 35.02
N ASP A 761 -0.81 65.65 35.62
CA ASP A 761 0.24 64.92 34.88
C ASP A 761 -0.25 63.50 34.57
N THR A 762 -0.80 63.33 33.39
CA THR A 762 -1.35 62.07 32.88
C THR A 762 -0.28 61.00 32.67
N SER A 763 1.00 61.37 32.57
CA SER A 763 2.11 60.40 32.45
C SER A 763 2.37 59.70 33.78
N LEU A 764 2.08 60.38 34.90
CA LEU A 764 2.11 59.79 36.23
C LEU A 764 0.78 59.10 36.56
N ALA A 765 -0.34 59.75 36.25
CA ALA A 765 -1.67 59.24 36.61
C ALA A 765 -2.07 58.00 35.77
N ILE A 766 -1.78 57.99 34.47
CA ILE A 766 -2.10 56.87 33.56
C ILE A 766 -0.84 56.50 32.75
N PRO A 767 0.18 55.88 33.37
CA PRO A 767 1.46 55.64 32.73
C PRO A 767 1.38 54.88 31.40
N GLY A 768 0.41 53.97 31.26
CA GLY A 768 0.22 53.18 30.05
C GLY A 768 -0.34 53.94 28.84
N CYS A 769 -0.86 55.15 29.06
CA CYS A 769 -1.41 56.03 28.03
C CYS A 769 -1.02 57.51 28.20
N GLY A 770 0.05 57.78 28.96
CA GLY A 770 0.48 59.13 29.30
C GLY A 770 0.71 60.01 28.08
N SER A 771 -0.09 61.07 27.94
CA SER A 771 0.10 62.10 26.92
C SER A 771 -0.32 63.46 27.47
N ALA A 772 0.45 64.49 27.13
CA ALA A 772 0.13 65.89 27.43
C ALA A 772 -1.18 66.34 26.74
N ASP A 773 -1.63 65.63 25.71
CA ASP A 773 -2.90 65.85 25.02
C ASP A 773 -3.98 64.88 25.53
N LEU A 774 -5.01 65.43 26.18
CA LEU A 774 -6.13 64.66 26.72
C LEU A 774 -6.93 63.91 25.64
N ALA A 775 -6.95 64.41 24.40
CA ALA A 775 -7.58 63.71 23.28
C ALA A 775 -6.75 62.49 22.85
N GLN A 776 -5.42 62.59 22.90
CA GLN A 776 -4.53 61.44 22.67
C GLN A 776 -4.64 60.41 23.80
N LEU A 777 -4.76 60.84 25.06
CA LEU A 777 -5.05 59.95 26.19
C LEU A 777 -6.35 59.18 25.96
N ALA A 778 -7.44 59.86 25.59
CA ALA A 778 -8.73 59.22 25.30
C ALA A 778 -8.62 58.21 24.15
N THR A 779 -7.85 58.55 23.11
CA THR A 779 -7.59 57.67 21.96
C THR A 779 -6.80 56.43 22.38
N CYS A 780 -5.73 56.60 23.15
CA CYS A 780 -4.93 55.50 23.68
C CYS A 780 -5.77 54.55 24.56
N VAL A 781 -6.57 55.09 25.48
CA VAL A 781 -7.46 54.27 26.32
C VAL A 781 -8.43 53.46 25.46
N ASN A 782 -9.05 54.07 24.44
CA ASN A 782 -9.95 53.35 23.53
C ASN A 782 -9.23 52.24 22.73
N ARG A 783 -7.98 52.47 22.31
CA ARG A 783 -7.13 51.47 21.63
C ARG A 783 -6.79 50.30 22.56
N ARG A 784 -6.27 50.57 23.77
CA ARG A 784 -6.00 49.55 24.79
C ARG A 784 -7.23 48.68 25.09
N VAL A 785 -8.41 49.30 25.22
CA VAL A 785 -9.68 48.57 25.40
C VAL A 785 -10.04 47.73 24.17
N GLY A 786 -9.75 48.21 22.96
CA GLY A 786 -9.96 47.45 21.71
C GLY A 786 -9.06 46.23 21.65
N CYS A 787 -7.77 46.42 21.90
CA CYS A 787 -6.74 45.40 21.88
C CYS A 787 -7.02 44.25 22.85
N GLU A 788 -7.13 44.57 24.13
CA GLU A 788 -7.35 43.57 25.18
C GLU A 788 -8.66 42.80 24.96
N LEU A 789 -9.71 43.48 24.49
CA LEU A 789 -10.97 42.84 24.16
C LEU A 789 -10.84 41.92 22.94
N CYS A 790 -10.11 42.33 21.90
CA CYS A 790 -9.88 41.50 20.73
C CYS A 790 -9.13 40.21 21.11
N LEU A 791 -8.02 40.32 21.85
CA LEU A 791 -7.24 39.17 22.33
C LEU A 791 -8.11 38.21 23.17
N SER A 792 -8.91 38.78 24.07
CA SER A 792 -9.81 38.00 24.92
C SER A 792 -10.91 37.31 24.11
N LEU A 793 -11.47 37.96 23.09
CA LEU A 793 -12.47 37.35 22.22
C LEU A 793 -11.85 36.27 21.33
N ASN A 794 -10.63 36.45 20.83
CA ASN A 794 -9.87 35.40 20.16
C ASN A 794 -9.74 34.17 21.07
N ALA A 795 -9.35 34.36 22.33
CA ALA A 795 -9.19 33.25 23.28
C ALA A 795 -10.51 32.55 23.64
N VAL A 796 -11.62 33.28 23.80
CA VAL A 796 -12.90 32.71 24.27
C VAL A 796 -13.69 32.05 23.15
N ASP A 797 -13.68 32.64 21.95
CA ASP A 797 -14.46 32.19 20.81
C ASP A 797 -13.63 31.46 19.75
N ASN A 798 -12.33 31.29 20.00
CA ASN A 798 -11.35 30.72 19.08
C ASN A 798 -11.31 31.47 17.74
N LEU A 799 -11.29 32.79 17.80
CA LEU A 799 -11.22 33.65 16.61
C LEU A 799 -9.77 33.81 16.16
N VAL A 800 -9.61 34.16 14.89
CA VAL A 800 -8.29 34.44 14.26
C VAL A 800 -8.25 35.92 13.82
N ARG A 801 -8.82 36.82 14.63
CA ARG A 801 -8.85 38.25 14.30
C ARG A 801 -7.50 38.87 14.60
N ASP A 802 -6.91 39.54 13.63
CA ASP A 802 -5.76 40.40 13.89
C ASP A 802 -6.17 41.57 14.80
N CYS A 803 -5.56 41.62 15.99
CA CYS A 803 -5.89 42.61 17.00
C CYS A 803 -5.10 43.90 16.85
N ASP A 804 -4.03 43.91 16.05
CA ASP A 804 -3.24 45.12 15.74
C ASP A 804 -4.07 46.16 14.95
N ASP A 805 -5.21 45.76 14.39
CA ASP A 805 -6.21 46.71 13.85
C ASP A 805 -6.71 47.72 14.88
N PHE A 806 -6.57 47.44 16.18
CA PHE A 806 -6.96 48.33 17.26
C PHE A 806 -5.84 49.24 17.79
N ASP A 807 -4.59 49.10 17.32
CA ASP A 807 -3.49 49.97 17.72
C ASP A 807 -2.88 50.78 16.56
N ASP A 808 -2.11 50.16 15.66
CA ASP A 808 -1.39 50.77 14.54
C ASP A 808 -1.80 50.20 13.16
N GLY A 809 -2.55 49.09 13.13
CA GLY A 809 -3.02 48.42 11.92
C GLY A 809 -1.95 47.63 11.17
N LEU A 810 -0.80 47.38 11.79
CA LEU A 810 0.29 46.58 11.24
C LEU A 810 0.32 45.23 11.95
N SER A 811 0.16 44.15 11.20
CA SER A 811 0.20 42.77 11.73
C SER A 811 1.60 42.40 12.26
N ASN A 812 1.91 42.78 13.49
CA ASN A 812 3.24 42.70 14.10
C ASN A 812 3.20 42.21 15.57
N GLY A 813 2.00 41.98 16.12
CA GLY A 813 1.75 41.59 17.51
C GLY A 813 1.94 42.72 18.52
N SER A 814 1.89 43.99 18.11
CA SER A 814 2.04 45.17 18.97
C SER A 814 0.84 45.41 19.85
N CYS A 815 -0.27 44.75 19.57
CA CYS A 815 -1.46 44.72 20.41
C CYS A 815 -1.24 43.91 21.71
N LEU A 816 -0.09 44.14 22.35
CA LEU A 816 0.38 43.69 23.65
C LEU A 816 0.99 44.88 24.41
#